data_AF-A0A928PT43-F1
#
_entry.id   AF-A0A928PT43-F1
#
_cell.length_a   1.000
_cell.length_b   1.000
_cell.length_c   1.000
_cell.angle_alpha   90.00
_cell.angle_beta   90.00
_cell.angle_gamma   90.00
#
_symmetry.space_group_name_H-M   'P 1'
#
loop_
_entity.id
_entity.type
_entity.pdbx_description
1 polymer ?
#
loop_
_entity_poly.entity_id
_entity_poly.type
_entity_poly.pdbx_seq_one_letter_code
_entity_poly.pdbx_strand_id
1 'polypeptide(L)'
;MKLSFSTNGWQELSWAEFVSTANDLGFSGIEIHNITDDRFTGADAPFNKANSSATVHKLLENSLSIPCIDTYCNIADEKTADEGFEEIATAIEIAARIRCPYVRIHAYATGAERKAEDAAVISLIGRLVEKAEQDNVALLVETVGLYADTSRLRDLLNVFACDYLAALWDINHPYRDFGEEPDTTITNLGAYIKHVHVKDSIIEDGEMKYRLIGEGNLPIGTMLRALDSVNYDGFLSYECQPEKMEDFGIADIVFPHFVNAITVYDNKKKSEELLLTNRSGSGKFVWEKYKLINKTFSQVLDTMVEKFPDQIAYKYTTLDYTRTYSQFRDDVDNCARALIALGVKPGDKVAVWLTNLPQWFITFWATTKIGAVLVTVNTAYKIHEIEYLLRQSDTHTLITIESCLDSNYAESIAALCPELEVAVPGKPLHCRKLPFLRNVITVGYRQKGCLTWEEAMDMAVRVPIEEVYRRAAAVDCHDVANMQYTSGTTGFPKGVMLTHYNIVNNGKTIGDRMDMSTADRMMIQVPMFHCFGMVLSMTSMMTHGGTLCPLPYFSAKSSLACINQEHITCFNGVPTMFIAMFQHEDFAKTDFSYMRTGIMAGANCPPDLMKRAAAEMNMTEILSVYGETEASPGCTMGEVNESLEDRTETVGSAFPNVECKIIDPETGEDLPDGENGEFVARGYNIMKGYYKMPKATEAAIDKDGWLHSGDIACRRPDGYYLITGRLKDMIIRGGENIYPREIEEFIFTHDYVQDVQVIGVPDKRYGEEIMACVILKEGKSMTEEEMKDYIKSHMARHKVPRYIEFVEDFPKNAAGKILKYKMREDFAKKLGLLK
;
A
#
# COMPACT_ATOMS: atom_id res chain seq x y z
N MET A 1 13.92 -15.48 -11.09
CA MET A 1 14.12 -16.32 -12.28
C MET A 1 15.14 -17.42 -12.03
N LYS A 2 14.92 -18.59 -12.64
CA LYS A 2 15.84 -19.74 -12.70
C LYS A 2 16.40 -19.87 -14.11
N LEU A 3 17.65 -20.30 -14.28
CA LEU A 3 18.22 -20.50 -15.62
C LEU A 3 18.03 -21.95 -16.07
N SER A 4 17.66 -22.13 -17.33
CA SER A 4 17.70 -23.42 -18.01
C SER A 4 18.25 -23.28 -19.43
N PHE A 5 18.47 -24.40 -20.10
CA PHE A 5 18.74 -24.45 -21.53
C PHE A 5 17.99 -25.63 -22.16
N SER A 6 17.73 -25.52 -23.47
CA SER A 6 17.08 -26.57 -24.26
C SER A 6 18.10 -27.55 -24.83
N THR A 7 17.73 -28.84 -24.91
CA THR A 7 18.50 -29.86 -25.64
C THR A 7 18.42 -29.71 -27.17
N ASN A 8 17.59 -28.78 -27.67
CA ASN A 8 17.47 -28.45 -29.08
C ASN A 8 18.84 -28.05 -29.67
N GLY A 9 19.20 -28.59 -30.84
CA GLY A 9 20.47 -28.29 -31.52
C GLY A 9 21.73 -28.96 -30.93
N TRP A 10 21.61 -29.77 -29.88
CA TRP A 10 22.74 -30.41 -29.20
C TRP A 10 22.68 -31.94 -29.29
N GLN A 11 22.37 -32.48 -30.46
CA GLN A 11 22.03 -33.90 -30.61
C GLN A 11 23.19 -34.87 -30.30
N GLU A 12 24.43 -34.38 -30.36
CA GLU A 12 25.66 -35.13 -30.06
C GLU A 12 25.93 -35.32 -28.56
N LEU A 13 25.27 -34.55 -27.68
CA LEU A 13 25.47 -34.67 -26.23
C LEU A 13 24.56 -35.76 -25.64
N SER A 14 25.13 -36.57 -24.75
CA SER A 14 24.40 -37.53 -23.95
C SER A 14 23.67 -36.87 -22.78
N TRP A 15 22.65 -37.54 -22.23
CA TRP A 15 21.95 -37.07 -21.04
C TRP A 15 22.88 -36.82 -19.85
N ALA A 16 23.92 -37.64 -19.68
CA ALA A 16 24.88 -37.46 -18.60
C ALA A 16 25.71 -36.16 -18.79
N GLU A 17 26.06 -35.81 -20.02
CA GLU A 17 26.77 -34.57 -20.34
C GLU A 17 25.89 -33.33 -20.13
N PHE A 18 24.60 -33.38 -20.47
CA PHE A 18 23.66 -32.30 -20.13
C PHE A 18 23.56 -32.06 -18.63
N VAL A 19 23.44 -33.12 -17.83
CA VAL A 19 23.37 -33.02 -16.36
C VAL A 19 24.67 -32.46 -15.78
N SER A 20 25.84 -32.93 -16.27
CA SER A 20 27.14 -32.39 -15.84
C SER A 20 27.24 -30.90 -16.17
N THR A 21 26.93 -30.53 -17.42
CA THR A 21 26.99 -29.14 -17.89
C THR A 21 26.09 -28.22 -17.08
N ALA A 22 24.85 -28.66 -16.81
CA ALA A 22 23.90 -27.91 -16.01
C ALA A 22 24.43 -27.64 -14.59
N ASN A 23 25.01 -28.66 -13.95
CA ASN A 23 25.63 -28.53 -12.63
C ASN A 23 26.86 -27.62 -12.63
N ASP A 24 27.78 -27.85 -13.56
CA ASP A 24 29.07 -27.16 -13.62
C ASP A 24 28.89 -25.66 -13.88
N LEU A 25 27.84 -25.27 -14.59
CA LEU A 25 27.52 -23.88 -14.95
C LEU A 25 26.43 -23.25 -14.09
N GLY A 26 25.84 -23.98 -13.14
CA GLY A 26 24.85 -23.47 -12.19
C GLY A 26 23.45 -23.25 -12.77
N PHE A 27 23.07 -23.99 -13.81
CA PHE A 27 21.68 -24.03 -14.28
C PHE A 27 20.78 -24.75 -13.26
N SER A 28 19.49 -24.44 -13.28
CA SER A 28 18.47 -25.08 -12.43
C SER A 28 17.56 -26.03 -13.22
N GLY A 29 17.69 -26.07 -14.55
CA GLY A 29 16.89 -26.97 -15.35
C GLY A 29 17.39 -27.23 -16.76
N ILE A 30 16.89 -28.31 -17.34
CA ILE A 30 17.21 -28.80 -18.69
C ILE A 30 15.89 -29.04 -19.40
N GLU A 31 15.58 -28.22 -20.39
CA GLU A 31 14.38 -28.36 -21.22
C GLU A 31 14.63 -29.42 -22.30
N ILE A 32 13.65 -30.29 -22.52
CA ILE A 32 13.80 -31.43 -23.43
C ILE A 32 13.11 -31.12 -24.75
N HIS A 33 13.91 -30.98 -25.79
CA HIS A 33 13.48 -30.99 -27.17
C HIS A 33 13.24 -32.44 -27.63
N ASN A 34 12.08 -32.70 -28.22
CA ASN A 34 11.62 -33.99 -28.69
C ASN A 34 11.60 -35.08 -27.63
N ILE A 35 10.73 -34.97 -26.64
CA ILE A 35 10.65 -35.99 -25.57
C ILE A 35 10.36 -37.40 -26.09
N THR A 36 9.74 -37.52 -27.27
CA THR A 36 9.40 -38.81 -27.91
C THR A 36 10.57 -39.44 -28.68
N ASP A 37 11.72 -38.77 -28.77
CA ASP A 37 12.96 -39.32 -29.32
C ASP A 37 13.43 -40.55 -28.51
N ASP A 38 13.93 -41.58 -29.21
CA ASP A 38 14.42 -42.82 -28.63
C ASP A 38 15.56 -42.59 -27.62
N ARG A 39 16.33 -41.51 -27.76
CA ARG A 39 17.39 -41.11 -26.82
C ARG A 39 16.86 -40.79 -25.43
N PHE A 40 15.57 -40.42 -25.32
CA PHE A 40 14.92 -40.07 -24.07
C PHE A 40 13.97 -41.15 -23.56
N THR A 41 13.29 -41.88 -24.45
CA THR A 41 12.23 -42.83 -24.06
C THR A 41 12.48 -44.30 -24.43
N GLY A 42 13.53 -44.61 -25.20
CA GLY A 42 13.93 -45.97 -25.57
C GLY A 42 14.26 -46.88 -24.39
N ALA A 43 14.52 -48.17 -24.64
CA ALA A 43 14.58 -49.20 -23.59
C ALA A 43 15.56 -48.89 -22.42
N ASP A 44 16.71 -48.29 -22.72
CA ASP A 44 17.74 -47.91 -21.74
C ASP A 44 17.82 -46.39 -21.50
N ALA A 45 16.85 -45.64 -22.01
CA ALA A 45 16.85 -44.19 -22.00
C ALA A 45 16.42 -43.61 -20.63
N PRO A 46 16.82 -42.38 -20.29
CA PRO A 46 16.57 -41.77 -18.98
C PRO A 46 15.10 -41.65 -18.59
N PHE A 47 14.19 -41.49 -19.57
CA PHE A 47 12.77 -41.25 -19.35
C PHE A 47 11.89 -42.39 -19.85
N ASN A 48 12.47 -43.58 -20.06
CA ASN A 48 11.69 -44.80 -20.16
C ASN A 48 10.86 -45.02 -18.88
N LYS A 49 9.72 -45.72 -19.00
CA LYS A 49 8.85 -46.06 -17.87
C LYS A 49 9.59 -46.74 -16.71
N ALA A 50 10.60 -47.56 -16.98
CA ALA A 50 11.39 -48.23 -15.94
C ALA A 50 12.42 -47.31 -15.25
N ASN A 51 12.96 -46.32 -15.97
CA ASN A 51 14.11 -45.51 -15.53
C ASN A 51 13.72 -44.11 -15.02
N SER A 52 12.56 -43.58 -15.44
CA SER A 52 12.12 -42.21 -15.18
C SER A 52 12.24 -41.79 -13.72
N SER A 53 11.76 -42.62 -12.79
CA SER A 53 11.78 -42.31 -11.35
C SER A 53 13.21 -42.17 -10.80
N ALA A 54 14.14 -43.01 -11.25
CA ALA A 54 15.53 -42.95 -10.84
C ALA A 54 16.22 -41.70 -11.41
N THR A 55 15.93 -41.37 -12.68
CA THR A 55 16.45 -40.15 -13.32
C THR A 55 15.95 -38.89 -12.64
N VAL A 56 14.65 -38.80 -12.32
CA VAL A 56 14.07 -37.66 -11.60
C VAL A 56 14.69 -37.51 -10.21
N HIS A 57 14.90 -38.62 -9.50
CA HIS A 57 15.56 -38.58 -8.20
C HIS A 57 16.98 -38.02 -8.30
N LYS A 58 17.75 -38.47 -9.30
CA LYS A 58 19.11 -37.97 -9.55
C LYS A 58 19.12 -36.48 -9.89
N LEU A 59 18.16 -35.99 -10.68
CA LEU A 59 18.04 -34.56 -10.95
C LEU A 59 17.80 -33.76 -9.68
N LEU A 60 16.89 -34.22 -8.81
CA LEU A 60 16.59 -33.56 -7.54
C LEU A 60 17.80 -33.52 -6.58
N GLU A 61 18.59 -34.59 -6.52
CA GLU A 61 19.86 -34.61 -5.75
C GLU A 61 20.85 -33.53 -6.23
N ASN A 62 20.79 -33.20 -7.53
CA ASN A 62 21.61 -32.18 -8.16
C ASN A 62 20.92 -30.80 -8.18
N SER A 63 19.76 -30.63 -7.52
CA SER A 63 18.95 -29.40 -7.57
C SER A 63 18.53 -28.97 -8.98
N LEU A 64 18.39 -29.94 -9.89
CA LEU A 64 17.93 -29.74 -11.26
C LEU A 64 16.48 -30.20 -11.45
N SER A 65 15.78 -29.61 -12.41
CA SER A 65 14.45 -30.03 -12.84
C SER A 65 14.29 -29.99 -14.37
N ILE A 66 13.24 -30.61 -14.88
CA ILE A 66 12.86 -30.51 -16.30
C ILE A 66 11.76 -29.47 -16.37
N PRO A 67 12.04 -28.24 -16.83
CA PRO A 67 11.10 -27.14 -16.70
C PRO A 67 10.00 -27.20 -17.75
N CYS A 68 10.32 -27.66 -18.96
CA CYS A 68 9.39 -27.80 -20.06
C CYS A 68 9.85 -28.93 -21.00
N ILE A 69 8.91 -29.54 -21.69
CA ILE A 69 9.13 -30.42 -22.84
C ILE A 69 8.30 -29.90 -24.02
N ASP A 70 8.70 -30.17 -25.24
CA ASP A 70 7.99 -29.69 -26.43
C ASP A 70 7.31 -30.79 -27.24
N THR A 71 6.52 -30.32 -28.19
CA THR A 71 5.79 -31.11 -29.20
C THR A 71 5.98 -30.45 -30.56
N TYR A 72 5.81 -31.20 -31.64
CA TYR A 72 6.05 -30.74 -33.01
C TYR A 72 4.78 -30.41 -33.78
N CYS A 73 3.64 -30.96 -33.38
CA CYS A 73 2.41 -30.75 -34.12
C CYS A 73 2.05 -29.26 -34.20
N ASN A 74 1.60 -28.84 -35.39
CA ASN A 74 1.02 -27.52 -35.58
C ASN A 74 -0.45 -27.56 -35.12
N ILE A 75 -0.75 -26.98 -33.97
CA ILE A 75 -2.09 -27.02 -33.38
C ILE A 75 -3.14 -26.22 -34.16
N ALA A 76 -2.71 -25.45 -35.17
CA ALA A 76 -3.60 -24.74 -36.09
C ALA A 76 -3.98 -25.54 -37.35
N ASP A 77 -3.33 -26.70 -37.61
CA ASP A 77 -3.68 -27.54 -38.76
C ASP A 77 -4.75 -28.58 -38.39
N GLU A 78 -5.98 -28.30 -38.80
CA GLU A 78 -7.14 -29.17 -38.58
C GLU A 78 -6.95 -30.57 -39.18
N LYS A 79 -6.15 -30.72 -40.25
CA LYS A 79 -5.93 -32.03 -40.90
C LYS A 79 -5.13 -32.99 -40.05
N THR A 80 -4.27 -32.48 -39.18
CA THR A 80 -3.42 -33.25 -38.28
C THR A 80 -3.90 -33.16 -36.83
N ALA A 81 -5.11 -32.67 -36.57
CA ALA A 81 -5.59 -32.40 -35.22
C ALA A 81 -5.67 -33.66 -34.34
N ASP A 82 -6.05 -34.82 -34.89
CA ASP A 82 -6.09 -36.07 -34.13
C ASP A 82 -4.69 -36.63 -33.85
N GLU A 83 -3.76 -36.53 -34.81
CA GLU A 83 -2.35 -36.90 -34.59
C GLU A 83 -1.70 -35.98 -33.53
N GLY A 84 -1.97 -34.67 -33.62
CA GLY A 84 -1.50 -33.69 -32.63
C GLY A 84 -2.11 -33.90 -31.25
N PHE A 85 -3.37 -34.31 -31.16
CA PHE A 85 -3.99 -34.68 -29.88
C PHE A 85 -3.25 -35.85 -29.22
N GLU A 86 -3.00 -36.93 -29.96
CA GLU A 86 -2.30 -38.11 -29.43
C GLU A 86 -0.85 -37.80 -29.03
N GLU A 87 -0.15 -36.98 -29.82
CA GLU A 87 1.21 -36.53 -29.51
C GLU A 87 1.24 -35.71 -28.22
N ILE A 88 0.41 -34.67 -28.11
CA ILE A 88 0.38 -33.79 -26.93
C ILE A 88 -0.11 -34.55 -25.69
N ALA A 89 -1.13 -35.41 -25.82
CA ALA A 89 -1.58 -36.25 -24.72
C ALA A 89 -0.48 -37.18 -24.22
N THR A 90 0.29 -37.79 -25.12
CA THR A 90 1.47 -38.61 -24.76
C THR A 90 2.53 -37.76 -24.05
N ALA A 91 2.79 -36.55 -24.54
CA ALA A 91 3.72 -35.63 -23.90
C ALA A 91 3.28 -35.26 -22.48
N ILE A 92 1.99 -34.96 -22.25
CA ILE A 92 1.42 -34.69 -20.92
C ILE A 92 1.68 -35.88 -19.97
N GLU A 93 1.45 -37.11 -20.42
CA GLU A 93 1.68 -38.31 -19.58
C GLU A 93 3.16 -38.51 -19.23
N ILE A 94 4.05 -38.23 -20.18
CA ILE A 94 5.49 -38.29 -19.93
C ILE A 94 5.90 -37.17 -18.96
N ALA A 95 5.42 -35.94 -19.18
CA ALA A 95 5.68 -34.77 -18.33
C ALA A 95 5.29 -35.06 -16.87
N ALA A 96 4.09 -35.58 -16.64
CA ALA A 96 3.61 -35.94 -15.30
C ALA A 96 4.52 -37.01 -14.65
N ARG A 97 4.94 -38.03 -15.40
CA ARG A 97 5.84 -39.08 -14.91
C ARG A 97 7.21 -38.53 -14.51
N ILE A 98 7.75 -37.56 -15.25
CA ILE A 98 9.07 -36.98 -15.01
C ILE A 98 9.03 -35.70 -14.15
N ARG A 99 7.84 -35.34 -13.62
CA ARG A 99 7.59 -34.12 -12.84
C ARG A 99 7.94 -32.83 -13.60
N CYS A 100 7.75 -32.83 -14.91
CA CYS A 100 7.81 -31.62 -15.73
C CYS A 100 6.46 -30.91 -15.67
N PRO A 101 6.41 -29.61 -15.30
CA PRO A 101 5.14 -28.91 -15.14
C PRO A 101 4.52 -28.45 -16.46
N TYR A 102 5.28 -28.42 -17.57
CA TYR A 102 4.88 -27.71 -18.78
C TYR A 102 5.12 -28.51 -20.06
N VAL A 103 4.13 -28.50 -20.95
CA VAL A 103 4.26 -28.98 -22.33
C VAL A 103 4.07 -27.80 -23.29
N ARG A 104 5.08 -27.52 -24.11
CA ARG A 104 5.09 -26.47 -25.13
C ARG A 104 4.38 -26.93 -26.40
N ILE A 105 3.53 -26.05 -26.95
CA ILE A 105 2.77 -26.27 -28.19
C ILE A 105 2.89 -25.07 -29.14
N HIS A 106 2.78 -25.31 -30.46
CA HIS A 106 3.01 -24.31 -31.50
C HIS A 106 1.84 -24.16 -32.46
N ALA A 107 1.60 -22.93 -32.92
CA ALA A 107 0.62 -22.63 -33.96
C ALA A 107 1.26 -21.80 -35.09
N TYR A 108 1.40 -22.41 -36.27
CA TYR A 108 1.90 -21.77 -37.48
C TYR A 108 0.79 -21.60 -38.51
N ALA A 109 0.92 -20.58 -39.35
CA ALA A 109 -0.06 -20.30 -40.39
C ALA A 109 -0.23 -21.47 -41.36
N THR A 110 -1.48 -21.83 -41.63
CA THR A 110 -1.84 -22.91 -42.57
C THR A 110 -2.26 -22.38 -43.93
N GLY A 111 -2.41 -21.05 -44.05
CA GLY A 111 -2.96 -20.37 -45.22
C GLY A 111 -4.49 -20.30 -45.21
N ALA A 112 -5.15 -20.76 -44.15
CA ALA A 112 -6.58 -20.60 -43.93
C ALA A 112 -6.93 -19.18 -43.44
N GLU A 113 -8.23 -18.85 -43.39
CA GLU A 113 -8.67 -17.59 -42.78
C GLU A 113 -8.39 -17.59 -41.28
N ARG A 114 -7.98 -16.43 -40.74
CA ARG A 114 -7.64 -16.22 -39.31
C ARG A 114 -8.64 -16.88 -38.35
N LYS A 115 -9.94 -16.71 -38.60
CA LYS A 115 -11.00 -17.28 -37.75
C LYS A 115 -11.06 -18.81 -37.77
N ALA A 116 -10.73 -19.42 -38.91
CA ALA A 116 -10.70 -20.88 -39.04
C ALA A 116 -9.49 -21.45 -38.29
N GLU A 117 -8.33 -20.80 -38.39
CA GLU A 117 -7.14 -21.18 -37.61
C GLU A 117 -7.41 -21.04 -36.11
N ASP A 118 -7.97 -19.92 -35.65
CA ASP A 118 -8.31 -19.73 -34.23
C ASP A 118 -9.31 -20.79 -33.74
N ALA A 119 -10.32 -21.14 -34.55
CA ALA A 119 -11.30 -22.16 -34.22
C ALA A 119 -10.68 -23.57 -34.12
N ALA A 120 -9.74 -23.91 -35.01
CA ALA A 120 -9.02 -25.18 -34.96
C ALA A 120 -8.18 -25.29 -33.68
N VAL A 121 -7.43 -24.23 -33.35
CA VAL A 121 -6.63 -24.16 -32.11
C VAL A 121 -7.52 -24.31 -30.87
N ILE A 122 -8.63 -23.55 -30.80
CA ILE A 122 -9.58 -23.63 -29.69
C ILE A 122 -10.15 -25.05 -29.56
N SER A 123 -10.52 -25.68 -30.67
CA SER A 123 -11.08 -27.03 -30.65
C SER A 123 -10.09 -28.07 -30.13
N LEU A 124 -8.82 -27.98 -30.53
CA LEU A 124 -7.79 -28.93 -30.10
C LEU A 124 -7.41 -28.71 -28.63
N ILE A 125 -7.15 -27.47 -28.22
CA ILE A 125 -6.85 -27.12 -26.83
C ILE A 125 -8.01 -27.53 -25.91
N GLY A 126 -9.26 -27.30 -26.31
CA GLY A 126 -10.43 -27.70 -25.53
C GLY A 126 -10.50 -29.20 -25.23
N ARG A 127 -9.97 -30.06 -26.11
CA ARG A 127 -9.86 -31.51 -25.87
C ARG A 127 -8.73 -31.85 -24.90
N LEU A 128 -7.65 -31.07 -24.88
CA LEU A 128 -6.42 -31.35 -24.13
C LEU A 128 -6.44 -30.78 -22.70
N VAL A 129 -7.15 -29.68 -22.47
CA VAL A 129 -7.18 -28.99 -21.16
C VAL A 129 -7.64 -29.91 -20.02
N GLU A 130 -8.65 -30.75 -20.24
CA GLU A 130 -9.11 -31.70 -19.21
C GLU A 130 -8.01 -32.71 -18.84
N LYS A 131 -7.22 -33.16 -19.81
CA LYS A 131 -6.11 -34.09 -19.60
C LYS A 131 -4.93 -33.41 -18.91
N ALA A 132 -4.60 -32.19 -19.33
CA ALA A 132 -3.61 -31.32 -18.72
C ALA A 132 -3.91 -31.08 -17.23
N GLU A 133 -5.17 -30.79 -16.89
CA GLU A 133 -5.64 -30.64 -15.51
C GLU A 133 -5.56 -31.95 -14.71
N GLN A 134 -6.00 -33.08 -15.27
CA GLN A 134 -5.96 -34.38 -14.61
C GLN A 134 -4.54 -34.82 -14.21
N ASP A 135 -3.58 -34.59 -15.10
CA ASP A 135 -2.19 -34.99 -14.89
C ASP A 135 -1.33 -33.89 -14.25
N ASN A 136 -1.94 -32.73 -13.93
CA ASN A 136 -1.32 -31.58 -13.30
C ASN A 136 -0.11 -31.03 -14.09
N VAL A 137 -0.31 -30.84 -15.40
CA VAL A 137 0.68 -30.34 -16.37
C VAL A 137 0.01 -29.24 -17.19
N ALA A 138 0.60 -28.05 -17.27
CA ALA A 138 0.03 -26.96 -18.04
C ALA A 138 0.56 -26.94 -19.49
N LEU A 139 -0.32 -26.59 -20.43
CA LEU A 139 0.02 -26.35 -21.82
C LEU A 139 0.50 -24.92 -22.01
N LEU A 140 1.66 -24.74 -22.64
CA LEU A 140 2.21 -23.42 -22.94
C LEU A 140 2.16 -23.17 -24.45
N VAL A 141 1.31 -22.23 -24.85
CA VAL A 141 1.31 -21.75 -26.23
C VAL A 141 2.49 -20.79 -26.40
N GLU A 142 3.44 -21.14 -27.25
CA GLU A 142 4.59 -20.28 -27.51
C GLU A 142 4.22 -19.08 -28.39
N THR A 143 4.81 -17.92 -28.11
CA THR A 143 4.63 -16.68 -28.88
C THR A 143 5.34 -16.71 -30.25
N VAL A 144 5.06 -17.73 -31.05
CA VAL A 144 5.57 -17.94 -32.42
C VAL A 144 4.43 -17.97 -33.43
N GLY A 145 4.75 -17.81 -34.71
CA GLY A 145 3.80 -18.00 -35.80
C GLY A 145 2.55 -17.12 -35.64
N LEU A 146 1.37 -17.76 -35.51
CA LEU A 146 0.10 -17.05 -35.34
C LEU A 146 0.02 -16.20 -34.07
N TYR A 147 0.73 -16.63 -33.02
CA TYR A 147 0.66 -16.08 -31.67
C TYR A 147 1.89 -15.26 -31.28
N ALA A 148 2.74 -14.95 -32.26
CA ALA A 148 3.71 -13.86 -32.13
C ALA A 148 3.01 -12.48 -32.00
N ASP A 149 1.79 -12.33 -32.51
CA ASP A 149 0.84 -11.28 -32.09
C ASP A 149 0.31 -11.63 -30.69
N THR A 150 0.91 -11.05 -29.65
CA THR A 150 0.60 -11.42 -28.26
C THR A 150 -0.81 -10.98 -27.84
N SER A 151 -1.40 -10.01 -28.53
CA SER A 151 -2.78 -9.60 -28.30
C SER A 151 -3.76 -10.70 -28.74
N ARG A 152 -3.48 -11.35 -29.88
CA ARG A 152 -4.23 -12.54 -30.35
C ARG A 152 -4.07 -13.71 -29.39
N LEU A 153 -2.86 -13.93 -28.86
CA LEU A 153 -2.64 -14.99 -27.87
C LEU A 153 -3.40 -14.72 -26.57
N ARG A 154 -3.35 -13.50 -26.04
CA ARG A 154 -4.14 -13.11 -24.86
C ARG A 154 -5.62 -13.40 -25.08
N ASP A 155 -6.16 -13.05 -26.25
CA ASP A 155 -7.57 -13.27 -26.57
C ASP A 155 -7.91 -14.77 -26.62
N LEU A 156 -7.02 -15.63 -27.15
CA LEU A 156 -7.16 -17.09 -27.09
C LEU A 156 -7.19 -17.58 -25.63
N LEU A 157 -6.21 -17.19 -24.81
CA LEU A 157 -6.08 -17.65 -23.43
C LEU A 157 -7.30 -17.27 -22.58
N ASN A 158 -7.86 -16.08 -22.82
CA ASN A 158 -9.08 -15.60 -22.18
C ASN A 158 -10.33 -16.45 -22.48
N VAL A 159 -10.34 -17.26 -23.55
CA VAL A 159 -11.47 -18.15 -23.87
C VAL A 159 -11.60 -19.26 -22.83
N PHE A 160 -10.49 -19.78 -22.31
CA PHE A 160 -10.48 -21.01 -21.51
C PHE A 160 -10.57 -20.81 -20.00
N ALA A 161 -10.22 -19.62 -19.48
CA ALA A 161 -10.22 -19.30 -18.04
C ALA A 161 -9.67 -20.45 -17.17
N CYS A 162 -8.52 -21.01 -17.55
CA CYS A 162 -7.95 -22.26 -17.04
C CYS A 162 -6.52 -22.03 -16.54
N ASP A 163 -6.19 -22.59 -15.37
CA ASP A 163 -4.84 -22.50 -14.79
C ASP A 163 -3.81 -23.42 -15.49
N TYR A 164 -4.28 -24.38 -16.30
CA TYR A 164 -3.46 -25.35 -17.05
C TYR A 164 -3.25 -24.96 -18.52
N LEU A 165 -3.54 -23.70 -18.88
CA LEU A 165 -3.23 -23.12 -20.17
C LEU A 165 -2.58 -21.75 -19.99
N ALA A 166 -1.38 -21.59 -20.53
CA ALA A 166 -0.54 -20.42 -20.32
C ALA A 166 0.29 -20.08 -21.57
N ALA A 167 1.12 -19.05 -21.47
CA ALA A 167 2.03 -18.62 -22.51
C ALA A 167 3.48 -19.02 -22.20
N LEU A 168 4.20 -19.40 -23.25
CA LEU A 168 5.65 -19.38 -23.28
C LEU A 168 6.08 -18.14 -24.08
N TRP A 169 6.82 -17.24 -23.45
CA TRP A 169 7.30 -16.05 -24.15
C TRP A 169 8.67 -16.29 -24.77
N ASP A 170 8.70 -16.39 -26.09
CA ASP A 170 9.90 -16.23 -26.89
C ASP A 170 9.98 -14.78 -27.36
N ILE A 171 10.96 -14.01 -26.88
CA ILE A 171 11.11 -12.58 -27.23
C ILE A 171 11.32 -12.37 -28.73
N ASN A 172 11.95 -13.32 -29.43
CA ASN A 172 12.41 -13.11 -30.79
C ASN A 172 11.24 -12.80 -31.75
N HIS A 173 10.16 -13.58 -31.69
CA HIS A 173 9.09 -13.49 -32.68
C HIS A 173 8.16 -12.28 -32.51
N PRO A 174 7.63 -11.95 -31.32
CA PRO A 174 6.87 -10.71 -31.12
C PRO A 174 7.68 -9.47 -31.53
N TYR A 175 8.97 -9.44 -31.20
CA TYR A 175 9.82 -8.30 -31.53
C TYR A 175 10.16 -8.24 -33.03
N ARG A 176 10.59 -9.35 -33.65
CA ARG A 176 11.03 -9.38 -35.06
C ARG A 176 9.88 -9.34 -36.05
N ASP A 177 8.84 -10.10 -35.78
CA ASP A 177 7.75 -10.32 -36.74
C ASP A 177 6.68 -9.23 -36.60
N PHE A 178 6.52 -8.66 -35.39
CA PHE A 178 5.46 -7.67 -35.08
C PHE A 178 5.96 -6.33 -34.53
N GLY A 179 7.27 -6.17 -34.28
CA GLY A 179 7.81 -4.94 -33.69
C GLY A 179 7.34 -4.69 -32.25
N GLU A 180 6.93 -5.75 -31.54
CA GLU A 180 6.34 -5.62 -30.22
C GLU A 180 7.42 -5.46 -29.14
N GLU A 181 7.38 -4.34 -28.42
CA GLU A 181 8.31 -4.08 -27.32
C GLU A 181 7.99 -4.94 -26.08
N PRO A 182 9.00 -5.32 -25.28
CA PRO A 182 8.79 -6.21 -24.13
C PRO A 182 7.73 -5.77 -23.11
N ASP A 183 7.58 -4.46 -22.89
CA ASP A 183 6.55 -3.89 -21.99
C ASP A 183 5.13 -4.15 -22.53
N THR A 184 4.97 -4.17 -23.86
CA THR A 184 3.70 -4.50 -24.50
C THR A 184 3.38 -5.98 -24.31
N THR A 185 4.38 -6.85 -24.47
CA THR A 185 4.21 -8.29 -24.22
C THR A 185 3.84 -8.57 -22.77
N ILE A 186 4.50 -7.92 -21.81
CA ILE A 186 4.13 -8.04 -20.39
C ILE A 186 2.72 -7.49 -20.13
N THR A 187 2.33 -6.40 -20.77
CA THR A 187 0.96 -5.86 -20.65
C THR A 187 -0.09 -6.86 -21.16
N ASN A 188 0.19 -7.53 -22.27
CA ASN A 188 -0.72 -8.49 -22.89
C ASN A 188 -0.74 -9.84 -22.17
N LEU A 189 0.43 -10.37 -21.86
CA LEU A 189 0.63 -11.77 -21.45
C LEU A 189 1.26 -11.93 -20.06
N GLY A 190 1.73 -10.88 -19.39
CA GLY A 190 2.59 -10.98 -18.19
C GLY A 190 2.09 -11.97 -17.13
N ALA A 191 0.78 -12.04 -16.94
CA ALA A 191 0.14 -13.00 -16.06
C ALA A 191 0.13 -14.46 -16.56
N TYR A 192 0.04 -14.65 -17.88
CA TYR A 192 0.03 -15.94 -18.52
C TYR A 192 1.43 -16.52 -18.75
N ILE A 193 2.50 -15.72 -18.64
CA ILE A 193 3.86 -16.19 -18.90
C ILE A 193 4.30 -17.12 -17.78
N LYS A 194 4.51 -18.40 -18.12
CA LYS A 194 5.01 -19.43 -17.18
C LYS A 194 6.42 -19.91 -17.52
N HIS A 195 6.83 -19.76 -18.77
CA HIS A 195 8.16 -20.10 -19.25
C HIS A 195 8.63 -19.07 -20.27
N VAL A 196 9.94 -18.88 -20.37
CA VAL A 196 10.51 -17.84 -21.23
C VAL A 196 11.67 -18.40 -22.02
N HIS A 197 11.64 -18.22 -23.34
CA HIS A 197 12.76 -18.48 -24.22
C HIS A 197 13.52 -17.20 -24.53
N VAL A 198 14.84 -17.32 -24.40
CA VAL A 198 15.77 -16.26 -24.78
C VAL A 198 16.74 -16.80 -25.83
N LYS A 199 16.79 -16.07 -26.93
CA LYS A 199 17.78 -16.16 -28.00
C LYS A 199 18.10 -14.74 -28.43
N ASP A 200 19.25 -14.49 -29.04
CA ASP A 200 19.58 -13.18 -29.59
C ASP A 200 19.75 -13.27 -31.11
N SER A 201 19.43 -12.19 -31.80
CA SER A 201 19.40 -12.15 -33.25
C SER A 201 19.75 -10.77 -33.78
N ILE A 202 20.05 -10.69 -35.06
CA ILE A 202 20.20 -9.44 -35.80
C ILE A 202 19.62 -9.62 -37.21
N ILE A 203 19.08 -8.54 -37.80
CA ILE A 203 18.67 -8.54 -39.21
C ILE A 203 19.84 -7.98 -40.02
N GLU A 204 20.46 -8.82 -40.83
CA GLU A 204 21.54 -8.48 -41.77
C GLU A 204 21.06 -8.81 -43.18
N ASP A 205 21.18 -7.87 -44.12
CA ASP A 205 20.74 -8.03 -45.52
C ASP A 205 19.29 -8.51 -45.71
N GLY A 206 18.42 -8.23 -44.73
CA GLY A 206 17.00 -8.63 -44.76
C GLY A 206 16.74 -10.05 -44.27
N GLU A 207 17.77 -10.77 -43.84
CA GLU A 207 17.66 -12.10 -43.23
C GLU A 207 17.96 -12.05 -41.73
N MET A 208 17.22 -12.82 -40.94
CA MET A 208 17.45 -12.95 -39.51
C MET A 208 18.60 -13.93 -39.27
N LYS A 209 19.64 -13.47 -38.58
CA LYS A 209 20.77 -14.29 -38.13
C LYS A 209 20.77 -14.38 -36.61
N TYR A 210 20.91 -15.59 -36.07
CA TYR A 210 21.07 -15.80 -34.63
C TYR A 210 22.50 -15.46 -34.19
N ARG A 211 22.61 -14.84 -33.02
CA ARG A 211 23.88 -14.41 -32.41
C ARG A 211 23.96 -14.90 -30.96
N LEU A 212 25.15 -14.87 -30.38
CA LEU A 212 25.30 -15.06 -28.95
C LEU A 212 24.58 -13.93 -28.20
N ILE A 213 24.09 -14.21 -26.99
CA ILE A 213 23.40 -13.20 -26.17
C ILE A 213 24.30 -11.97 -25.97
N GLY A 214 23.78 -10.80 -26.36
CA GLY A 214 24.48 -9.52 -26.26
C GLY A 214 25.25 -9.11 -27.52
N GLU A 215 25.34 -9.99 -28.52
CA GLU A 215 25.91 -9.67 -29.84
C GLU A 215 24.84 -9.36 -30.89
N GLY A 216 23.57 -9.67 -30.62
CA GLY A 216 22.46 -9.24 -31.44
C GLY A 216 21.92 -7.87 -31.02
N ASN A 217 20.72 -7.55 -31.50
CA ASN A 217 20.03 -6.29 -31.18
C ASN A 217 18.60 -6.48 -30.65
N LEU A 218 18.28 -7.67 -30.11
CA LEU A 218 17.05 -7.82 -29.34
C LEU A 218 17.13 -7.06 -28.00
N PRO A 219 16.01 -6.51 -27.50
CA PRO A 219 15.99 -5.73 -26.26
C PRO A 219 15.99 -6.62 -25.00
N ILE A 220 16.93 -7.55 -24.90
CA ILE A 220 17.02 -8.54 -23.80
C ILE A 220 17.02 -7.87 -22.42
N GLY A 221 17.77 -6.77 -22.26
CA GLY A 221 17.80 -6.03 -20.99
C GLY A 221 16.44 -5.41 -20.61
N THR A 222 15.64 -4.98 -21.59
CA THR A 222 14.28 -4.47 -21.35
C THR A 222 13.34 -5.61 -21.02
N MET A 223 13.43 -6.74 -21.72
CA MET A 223 12.68 -7.96 -21.41
C MET A 223 12.90 -8.43 -19.97
N LEU A 224 14.15 -8.48 -19.50
CA LEU A 224 14.44 -8.90 -18.13
C LEU A 224 13.86 -7.93 -17.09
N ARG A 225 13.91 -6.62 -17.33
CA ARG A 225 13.25 -5.61 -16.47
C ARG A 225 11.72 -5.73 -16.50
N ALA A 226 11.16 -6.03 -17.66
CA ALA A 226 9.73 -6.22 -17.83
C ALA A 226 9.25 -7.48 -17.08
N LEU A 227 10.01 -8.58 -17.12
CA LEU A 227 9.77 -9.77 -16.28
C LEU A 227 9.87 -9.49 -14.78
N ASP A 228 10.86 -8.68 -14.37
CA ASP A 228 11.05 -8.24 -12.97
C ASP A 228 9.84 -7.41 -12.48
N SER A 229 9.27 -6.57 -13.35
CA SER A 229 8.11 -5.72 -13.02
C SER A 229 6.84 -6.51 -12.64
N VAL A 230 6.75 -7.78 -13.06
CA VAL A 230 5.64 -8.70 -12.73
C VAL A 230 6.07 -9.80 -11.75
N ASN A 231 7.24 -9.66 -11.12
CA ASN A 231 7.82 -10.63 -10.20
C ASN A 231 7.92 -12.05 -10.79
N TYR A 232 8.28 -12.17 -12.06
CA TYR A 232 8.42 -13.47 -12.72
C TYR A 232 9.53 -14.32 -12.05
N ASP A 233 9.14 -15.45 -11.47
CA ASP A 233 10.04 -16.34 -10.73
C ASP A 233 10.36 -17.66 -11.46
N GLY A 234 9.79 -17.86 -12.66
CA GLY A 234 9.95 -19.05 -13.48
C GLY A 234 11.31 -19.16 -14.20
N PHE A 235 11.34 -20.01 -15.22
CA PHE A 235 12.54 -20.36 -15.97
C PHE A 235 12.78 -19.42 -17.16
N LEU A 236 14.01 -18.91 -17.23
CA LEU A 236 14.59 -18.27 -18.39
C LEU A 236 15.45 -19.32 -19.11
N SER A 237 14.89 -19.92 -20.16
CA SER A 237 15.55 -20.98 -20.92
C SER A 237 16.28 -20.43 -22.13
N TYR A 238 17.54 -20.82 -22.26
CA TYR A 238 18.30 -20.55 -23.47
C TYR A 238 17.96 -21.58 -24.55
N GLU A 239 17.34 -21.12 -25.61
CA GLU A 239 17.03 -21.94 -26.79
C GLU A 239 17.93 -21.51 -27.94
N CYS A 240 18.85 -22.39 -28.34
CA CYS A 240 19.84 -22.13 -29.38
C CYS A 240 19.79 -23.23 -30.44
N GLN A 241 20.00 -22.84 -31.70
CA GLN A 241 20.20 -23.75 -32.83
C GLN A 241 21.62 -23.53 -33.35
N PRO A 242 22.61 -24.28 -32.84
CA PRO A 242 24.02 -24.09 -33.15
C PRO A 242 24.31 -24.13 -34.65
N GLU A 243 23.57 -24.96 -35.40
CA GLU A 243 23.69 -25.06 -36.86
C GLU A 243 23.30 -23.77 -37.61
N LYS A 244 22.62 -22.83 -36.94
CA LYS A 244 22.21 -21.54 -37.50
C LYS A 244 23.09 -20.37 -37.03
N MET A 245 24.15 -20.65 -36.26
CA MET A 245 25.13 -19.64 -35.83
C MET A 245 26.41 -19.77 -36.65
N GLU A 246 26.81 -18.72 -37.39
CA GLU A 246 27.96 -18.77 -38.31
C GLU A 246 29.31 -18.98 -37.60
N ASP A 247 29.46 -18.60 -36.32
CA ASP A 247 30.78 -18.48 -35.68
C ASP A 247 30.98 -19.33 -34.41
N PHE A 248 29.92 -19.85 -33.75
CA PHE A 248 30.04 -20.55 -32.46
C PHE A 248 28.96 -21.62 -32.26
N GLY A 249 29.29 -22.88 -32.59
CA GLY A 249 28.39 -24.04 -32.44
C GLY A 249 28.78 -25.03 -31.32
N ILE A 250 29.60 -24.61 -30.35
CA ILE A 250 30.16 -25.49 -29.32
C ILE A 250 29.52 -25.19 -27.95
N ALA A 251 28.91 -26.21 -27.32
CA ALA A 251 28.20 -26.09 -26.05
C ALA A 251 29.06 -25.47 -24.93
N ASP A 252 30.33 -25.88 -24.87
CA ASP A 252 31.34 -25.40 -23.90
C ASP A 252 31.67 -23.91 -24.03
N ILE A 253 31.26 -23.25 -25.12
CA ILE A 253 31.40 -21.80 -25.31
C ILE A 253 30.05 -21.12 -25.07
N VAL A 254 29.01 -21.68 -25.68
CA VAL A 254 27.69 -21.06 -25.75
C VAL A 254 27.01 -20.99 -24.38
N PHE A 255 27.01 -22.08 -23.60
CA PHE A 255 26.34 -22.10 -22.31
C PHE A 255 27.02 -21.23 -21.25
N PRO A 256 28.37 -21.24 -21.09
CA PRO A 256 29.04 -20.31 -20.18
C PRO A 256 28.84 -18.86 -20.58
N HIS A 257 28.83 -18.55 -21.88
CA HIS A 257 28.55 -17.21 -22.39
C HIS A 257 27.15 -16.75 -22.00
N PHE A 258 26.12 -17.59 -22.20
CA PHE A 258 24.75 -17.31 -21.80
C PHE A 258 24.65 -16.97 -20.30
N VAL A 259 25.19 -17.85 -19.44
CA VAL A 259 25.17 -17.63 -17.99
C VAL A 259 25.83 -16.30 -17.63
N ASN A 260 27.00 -16.02 -18.19
CA ASN A 260 27.71 -14.77 -17.92
C ASN A 260 26.93 -13.54 -18.42
N ALA A 261 26.40 -13.58 -19.65
CA ALA A 261 25.66 -12.48 -20.25
C ALA A 261 24.37 -12.16 -19.49
N ILE A 262 23.61 -13.18 -19.07
CA ILE A 262 22.39 -12.99 -18.26
C ILE A 262 22.73 -12.54 -16.84
N THR A 263 23.83 -13.02 -16.25
CA THR A 263 24.25 -12.60 -14.90
C THR A 263 24.53 -11.10 -14.81
N VAL A 264 24.93 -10.44 -15.90
CA VAL A 264 25.09 -8.96 -15.95
C VAL A 264 23.76 -8.24 -15.69
N TYR A 265 22.64 -8.88 -16.05
CA TYR A 265 21.28 -8.38 -15.84
C TYR A 265 20.62 -8.94 -14.58
N ASP A 266 21.22 -9.95 -13.93
CA ASP A 266 20.72 -10.49 -12.68
C ASP A 266 20.89 -9.44 -11.56
N ASN A 267 19.78 -8.78 -11.25
CA ASN A 267 19.69 -7.81 -10.16
C ASN A 267 20.08 -8.41 -8.81
N LYS A 268 20.16 -9.75 -8.64
CA LYS A 268 20.67 -10.35 -7.40
C LYS A 268 22.12 -10.00 -7.08
N LYS A 269 22.97 -9.66 -8.07
CA LYS A 269 24.31 -9.11 -7.81
C LYS A 269 24.35 -7.59 -7.72
N LYS A 270 23.32 -6.90 -8.24
CA LYS A 270 23.11 -5.46 -8.03
C LYS A 270 22.31 -5.12 -6.76
N SER A 271 21.77 -6.12 -6.05
CA SER A 271 21.01 -5.94 -4.82
C SER A 271 21.88 -5.63 -3.60
N GLU A 272 23.21 -5.53 -3.77
CA GLU A 272 24.05 -4.65 -2.95
C GLU A 272 23.86 -3.16 -3.33
N GLU A 273 22.62 -2.70 -3.52
CA GLU A 273 22.34 -1.34 -3.08
C GLU A 273 22.59 -1.36 -1.57
N LEU A 274 23.67 -0.71 -1.14
CA LEU A 274 24.09 -0.63 0.25
C LEU A 274 22.89 -0.18 1.09
N LEU A 275 22.27 -1.13 1.79
CA LEU A 275 21.28 -0.83 2.81
C LEU A 275 21.88 0.23 3.74
N LEU A 276 21.14 1.30 3.93
CA LEU A 276 21.57 2.40 4.76
C LEU A 276 21.38 2.03 6.22
N THR A 277 22.26 2.54 7.08
CA THR A 277 22.19 2.30 8.51
C THR A 277 21.68 3.56 9.20
N ASN A 278 20.80 3.39 10.18
CA ASN A 278 20.33 4.52 10.98
C ASN A 278 21.47 5.15 11.80
N ARG A 279 21.22 6.31 12.41
CA ARG A 279 22.26 7.09 13.11
C ARG A 279 22.95 6.30 14.23
N SER A 280 22.21 5.46 14.95
CA SER A 280 22.74 4.68 16.07
C SER A 280 23.48 3.41 15.65
N GLY A 281 23.43 3.01 14.37
CA GLY A 281 24.01 1.75 13.93
C GLY A 281 23.16 0.52 14.22
N SER A 282 21.96 0.68 14.78
CA SER A 282 21.15 -0.43 15.31
C SER A 282 20.31 -1.15 14.24
N GLY A 283 19.97 -0.49 13.14
CA GLY A 283 19.07 -1.03 12.13
C GLY A 283 19.36 -0.50 10.74
N LYS A 284 18.80 -1.18 9.73
CA LYS A 284 18.95 -0.87 8.32
C LYS A 284 17.67 -0.29 7.73
N PHE A 285 17.78 0.41 6.60
CA PHE A 285 16.64 0.88 5.80
C PHE A 285 17.02 0.97 4.31
N VAL A 286 16.02 1.07 3.44
CA VAL A 286 16.20 0.93 1.98
C VAL A 286 16.47 2.26 1.29
N TRP A 287 15.69 3.29 1.62
CA TRP A 287 15.64 4.52 0.82
C TRP A 287 16.56 5.59 1.38
N GLU A 288 17.29 6.30 0.53
CA GLU A 288 18.05 7.47 0.95
C GLU A 288 17.14 8.53 1.59
N LYS A 289 17.55 9.06 2.74
CA LYS A 289 16.78 10.07 3.47
C LYS A 289 16.46 11.27 2.60
N TYR A 290 15.25 11.79 2.75
CA TYR A 290 14.69 12.96 2.06
C TYR A 290 14.58 12.89 0.53
N LYS A 291 15.03 11.81 -0.13
CA LYS A 291 14.68 11.53 -1.54
C LYS A 291 13.26 11.01 -1.65
N LEU A 292 12.54 11.52 -2.66
CA LEU A 292 11.19 11.08 -2.99
C LEU A 292 11.24 9.73 -3.71
N ILE A 293 10.21 8.92 -3.48
CA ILE A 293 10.02 7.57 -4.02
C ILE A 293 8.88 7.63 -5.04
N ASN A 294 9.16 7.22 -6.27
CA ASN A 294 8.18 7.03 -7.33
C ASN A 294 7.67 5.58 -7.34
N LYS A 295 7.00 5.16 -6.26
CA LYS A 295 6.47 3.79 -6.12
C LYS A 295 5.06 3.80 -5.56
N THR A 296 4.27 2.82 -5.98
CA THR A 296 2.97 2.52 -5.36
C THR A 296 3.16 1.88 -3.98
N PHE A 297 2.06 1.72 -3.24
CA PHE A 297 2.09 0.98 -1.97
C PHE A 297 2.56 -0.46 -2.21
N SER A 298 1.98 -1.17 -3.19
CA SER A 298 2.41 -2.54 -3.52
C SER A 298 3.91 -2.62 -3.74
N GLN A 299 4.47 -1.74 -4.58
CA GLN A 299 5.90 -1.74 -4.88
C GLN A 299 6.78 -1.44 -3.66
N VAL A 300 6.32 -0.62 -2.71
CA VAL A 300 7.03 -0.41 -1.42
C VAL A 300 7.03 -1.70 -0.61
N LEU A 301 5.89 -2.39 -0.49
CA LEU A 301 5.81 -3.67 0.21
C LEU A 301 6.68 -4.73 -0.46
N ASP A 302 6.61 -4.85 -1.79
CA ASP A 302 7.38 -5.82 -2.56
C ASP A 302 8.89 -5.55 -2.39
N THR A 303 9.32 -4.27 -2.32
CA THR A 303 10.71 -3.92 -1.99
C THR A 303 11.09 -4.35 -0.56
N MET A 304 10.22 -4.15 0.43
CA MET A 304 10.49 -4.60 1.80
C MET A 304 10.56 -6.12 1.91
N VAL A 305 9.74 -6.85 1.16
CA VAL A 305 9.79 -8.31 1.06
C VAL A 305 11.10 -8.77 0.44
N GLU A 306 11.57 -8.10 -0.62
CA GLU A 306 12.84 -8.42 -1.27
C GLU A 306 14.03 -8.19 -0.31
N LYS A 307 14.06 -7.07 0.42
CA LYS A 307 15.19 -6.70 1.29
C LYS A 307 15.14 -7.33 2.68
N PHE A 308 13.94 -7.55 3.23
CA PHE A 308 13.70 -7.98 4.60
C PHE A 308 12.59 -9.05 4.70
N PRO A 309 12.68 -10.19 3.98
CA PRO A 309 11.58 -11.17 3.90
C PRO A 309 11.18 -11.76 5.25
N ASP A 310 12.16 -12.00 6.12
CA ASP A 310 11.99 -12.65 7.42
C ASP A 310 11.76 -11.66 8.58
N GLN A 311 11.86 -10.36 8.32
CA GLN A 311 11.59 -9.33 9.30
C GLN A 311 10.11 -9.32 9.67
N ILE A 312 9.80 -9.20 10.96
CA ILE A 312 8.41 -9.14 11.43
C ILE A 312 7.80 -7.80 10.97
N ALA A 313 6.77 -7.86 10.14
CA ALA A 313 5.99 -6.70 9.72
C ALA A 313 4.92 -6.34 10.75
N TYR A 314 4.13 -7.33 11.20
CA TYR A 314 3.05 -7.14 12.16
C TYR A 314 3.15 -8.12 13.33
N LYS A 315 2.94 -7.60 14.54
CA LYS A 315 2.87 -8.38 15.78
C LYS A 315 1.79 -7.86 16.71
N TYR A 316 0.72 -8.62 16.90
CA TYR A 316 -0.30 -8.31 17.91
C TYR A 316 0.01 -9.01 19.23
N THR A 317 -0.21 -8.30 20.34
CA THR A 317 -0.19 -8.87 21.71
C THR A 317 -1.59 -9.28 22.18
N THR A 318 -2.64 -8.73 21.57
CA THR A 318 -4.04 -8.96 21.95
C THR A 318 -4.78 -9.91 21.00
N LEU A 319 -4.18 -10.26 19.86
CA LEU A 319 -4.76 -11.12 18.83
C LEU A 319 -3.69 -12.11 18.36
N ASP A 320 -4.11 -13.29 17.91
CA ASP A 320 -3.22 -14.28 17.30
C ASP A 320 -2.91 -13.91 15.84
N TYR A 321 -2.10 -12.85 15.67
CA TYR A 321 -1.66 -12.40 14.37
C TYR A 321 -0.20 -11.92 14.43
N THR A 322 0.69 -12.72 13.85
CA THR A 322 2.10 -12.38 13.64
C THR A 322 2.43 -12.69 12.18
N ARG A 323 3.07 -11.74 11.49
CA ARG A 323 3.48 -11.91 10.09
C ARG A 323 4.85 -11.29 9.86
N THR A 324 5.71 -12.02 9.14
CA THR A 324 6.85 -11.41 8.45
C THR A 324 6.38 -10.57 7.27
N TYR A 325 7.25 -9.75 6.68
CA TYR A 325 6.92 -9.01 5.46
C TYR A 325 6.44 -9.94 4.33
N SER A 326 7.11 -11.08 4.10
CA SER A 326 6.68 -12.05 3.08
C SER A 326 5.29 -12.62 3.37
N GLN A 327 5.03 -13.04 4.61
CA GLN A 327 3.73 -13.61 4.98
C GLN A 327 2.61 -12.56 4.93
N PHE A 328 2.91 -11.30 5.28
CA PHE A 328 1.94 -10.21 5.16
C PHE A 328 1.61 -9.92 3.69
N ARG A 329 2.61 -9.96 2.80
CA ARG A 329 2.39 -9.83 1.36
C ARG A 329 1.49 -10.95 0.83
N ASP A 330 1.66 -12.18 1.31
CA ASP A 330 0.79 -13.30 0.92
C ASP A 330 -0.66 -13.10 1.38
N ASP A 331 -0.88 -12.60 2.61
CA ASP A 331 -2.23 -12.23 3.10
C ASP A 331 -2.86 -11.14 2.22
N VAL A 332 -2.07 -10.13 1.81
CA VAL A 332 -2.49 -9.05 0.91
C VAL A 332 -2.86 -9.57 -0.47
N ASP A 333 -2.03 -10.42 -1.06
CA ASP A 333 -2.26 -11.05 -2.36
C ASP A 333 -3.54 -11.89 -2.34
N ASN A 334 -3.78 -12.65 -1.27
CA ASN A 334 -5.01 -13.43 -1.12
C ASN A 334 -6.26 -12.54 -1.00
N CYS A 335 -6.19 -11.47 -0.22
CA CYS A 335 -7.29 -10.50 -0.11
C CYS A 335 -7.55 -9.78 -1.44
N ALA A 336 -6.51 -9.44 -2.19
CA ALA A 336 -6.63 -8.84 -3.51
C ALA A 336 -7.39 -9.76 -4.48
N ARG A 337 -7.05 -11.06 -4.52
CA ARG A 337 -7.79 -12.06 -5.30
C ARG A 337 -9.26 -12.14 -4.89
N ALA A 338 -9.55 -12.15 -3.59
CA ALA A 338 -10.91 -12.15 -3.07
C ALA A 338 -11.72 -10.91 -3.51
N LEU A 339 -11.14 -9.70 -3.40
CA LEU A 339 -11.79 -8.47 -3.85
C LEU A 339 -12.09 -8.49 -5.35
N ILE A 340 -11.15 -9.00 -6.17
CA ILE A 340 -11.34 -9.17 -7.62
C ILE A 340 -12.48 -10.16 -7.89
N ALA A 341 -12.53 -11.28 -7.18
CA ALA A 341 -13.58 -12.30 -7.32
C ALA A 341 -14.97 -11.74 -6.96
N LEU A 342 -15.02 -10.78 -6.04
CA LEU A 342 -16.22 -10.04 -5.64
C LEU A 342 -16.57 -8.88 -6.57
N GLY A 343 -15.82 -8.72 -7.67
CA GLY A 343 -16.12 -7.79 -8.75
C GLY A 343 -15.52 -6.38 -8.58
N VAL A 344 -14.64 -6.17 -7.60
CA VAL A 344 -13.94 -4.89 -7.41
C VAL A 344 -13.03 -4.62 -8.62
N LYS A 345 -13.16 -3.42 -9.21
CA LYS A 345 -12.37 -2.95 -10.36
C LYS A 345 -11.45 -1.81 -9.97
N PRO A 346 -10.44 -1.49 -10.79
CA PRO A 346 -9.66 -0.27 -10.63
C PRO A 346 -10.59 0.96 -10.55
N GLY A 347 -10.33 1.85 -9.59
CA GLY A 347 -11.14 3.04 -9.31
C GLY A 347 -12.39 2.82 -8.45
N ASP A 348 -12.80 1.57 -8.17
CA ASP A 348 -13.89 1.27 -7.24
C ASP A 348 -13.50 1.57 -5.80
N LYS A 349 -14.50 1.87 -4.95
CA LYS A 349 -14.27 2.30 -3.56
C LYS A 349 -14.55 1.14 -2.60
N VAL A 350 -13.53 0.78 -1.82
CA VAL A 350 -13.65 -0.22 -0.76
C VAL A 350 -13.62 0.50 0.58
N ALA A 351 -14.77 0.55 1.26
CA ALA A 351 -14.90 1.22 2.55
C ALA A 351 -14.60 0.26 3.70
N VAL A 352 -13.82 0.73 4.67
CA VAL A 352 -13.43 -0.07 5.84
C VAL A 352 -13.92 0.60 7.12
N TRP A 353 -14.90 -0.04 7.75
CA TRP A 353 -15.50 0.35 9.02
C TRP A 353 -15.10 -0.62 10.13
N LEU A 354 -13.79 -0.66 10.39
CA LEU A 354 -13.15 -1.54 11.36
C LEU A 354 -12.34 -0.71 12.35
N THR A 355 -12.14 -1.26 13.54
CA THR A 355 -11.05 -0.87 14.44
C THR A 355 -9.69 -1.33 13.87
N ASN A 356 -8.60 -1.19 14.62
CA ASN A 356 -7.25 -1.54 14.17
C ASN A 356 -7.00 -3.07 14.13
N LEU A 357 -7.86 -3.81 13.45
CA LEU A 357 -7.77 -5.26 13.25
C LEU A 357 -6.85 -5.59 12.05
N PRO A 358 -6.26 -6.81 12.00
CA PRO A 358 -5.44 -7.25 10.86
C PRO A 358 -6.11 -7.03 9.51
N GLN A 359 -7.42 -7.29 9.43
CA GLN A 359 -8.24 -7.13 8.24
C GLN A 359 -8.23 -5.69 7.70
N TRP A 360 -8.10 -4.68 8.57
CA TRP A 360 -7.99 -3.28 8.14
C TRP A 360 -6.71 -3.09 7.31
N PHE A 361 -5.58 -3.56 7.84
CA PHE A 361 -4.27 -3.46 7.17
C PHE A 361 -4.26 -4.26 5.88
N ILE A 362 -4.66 -5.53 5.92
CA ILE A 362 -4.71 -6.40 4.74
C ILE A 362 -5.56 -5.75 3.63
N THR A 363 -6.74 -5.23 3.98
CA THR A 363 -7.64 -4.57 3.02
C THR A 363 -7.03 -3.30 2.41
N PHE A 364 -6.33 -2.48 3.22
CA PHE A 364 -5.64 -1.28 2.72
C PHE A 364 -4.66 -1.64 1.60
N TRP A 365 -3.75 -2.58 1.87
CA TRP A 365 -2.71 -2.95 0.92
C TRP A 365 -3.29 -3.71 -0.29
N ALA A 366 -4.29 -4.57 -0.08
CA ALA A 366 -4.95 -5.30 -1.18
C ALA A 366 -5.72 -4.37 -2.13
N THR A 367 -6.48 -3.43 -1.58
CA THR A 367 -7.26 -2.45 -2.35
C THR A 367 -6.35 -1.58 -3.21
N THR A 368 -5.29 -1.03 -2.60
CA THR A 368 -4.33 -0.17 -3.29
C THR A 368 -3.47 -0.93 -4.30
N LYS A 369 -3.20 -2.23 -4.08
CA LYS A 369 -2.47 -3.10 -5.02
C LYS A 369 -3.24 -3.34 -6.33
N ILE A 370 -4.56 -3.43 -6.29
CA ILE A 370 -5.39 -3.71 -7.47
C ILE A 370 -5.94 -2.45 -8.16
N GLY A 371 -5.44 -1.26 -7.78
CA GLY A 371 -5.87 0.02 -8.34
C GLY A 371 -7.24 0.51 -7.85
N ALA A 372 -7.80 -0.12 -6.81
CA ALA A 372 -9.02 0.35 -6.15
C ALA A 372 -8.67 1.41 -5.09
N VAL A 373 -9.68 2.17 -4.65
CA VAL A 373 -9.52 3.27 -3.69
C VAL A 373 -10.03 2.83 -2.32
N LEU A 374 -9.16 2.86 -1.30
CA LEU A 374 -9.59 2.59 0.06
C LEU A 374 -10.31 3.82 0.64
N VAL A 375 -11.53 3.65 1.16
CA VAL A 375 -12.25 4.68 1.90
C VAL A 375 -12.20 4.38 3.39
N THR A 376 -11.64 5.29 4.19
CA THR A 376 -11.65 5.13 5.64
C THR A 376 -12.98 5.59 6.24
N VAL A 377 -13.50 4.82 7.20
CA VAL A 377 -14.73 5.13 7.91
C VAL A 377 -14.44 5.32 9.39
N ASN A 378 -14.90 6.45 9.94
CA ASN A 378 -14.76 6.73 11.37
C ASN A 378 -15.61 5.75 12.19
N THR A 379 -15.00 5.13 13.20
CA THR A 379 -15.67 4.13 14.04
C THR A 379 -16.77 4.72 14.93
N ALA A 380 -16.84 6.02 15.11
CA ALA A 380 -17.92 6.65 15.87
C ALA A 380 -19.13 7.06 15.03
N TYR A 381 -19.07 6.91 13.69
CA TYR A 381 -20.20 7.29 12.84
C TYR A 381 -21.47 6.54 13.22
N LYS A 382 -22.59 7.24 13.18
CA LYS A 382 -23.93 6.69 13.29
C LYS A 382 -24.57 6.61 11.92
N ILE A 383 -25.78 6.03 11.87
CA ILE A 383 -26.49 5.71 10.62
C ILE A 383 -26.53 6.85 9.59
N HIS A 384 -26.70 8.11 10.01
CA HIS A 384 -26.75 9.26 9.09
C HIS A 384 -25.39 9.58 8.46
N GLU A 385 -24.31 9.54 9.24
CA GLU A 385 -22.97 9.85 8.76
C GLU A 385 -22.44 8.75 7.85
N ILE A 386 -22.71 7.47 8.20
CA ILE A 386 -22.33 6.34 7.37
C ILE A 386 -23.14 6.29 6.06
N GLU A 387 -24.44 6.57 6.08
CA GLU A 387 -25.25 6.66 4.85
C GLU A 387 -24.68 7.72 3.89
N TYR A 388 -24.37 8.90 4.43
CA TYR A 388 -23.77 9.98 3.65
C TYR A 388 -22.42 9.55 3.06
N LEU A 389 -21.52 8.99 3.88
CA LEU A 389 -20.21 8.56 3.42
C LEU A 389 -20.32 7.52 2.30
N LEU A 390 -21.04 6.41 2.54
CA LEU A 390 -21.13 5.30 1.58
C LEU A 390 -21.74 5.75 0.25
N ARG A 391 -22.68 6.68 0.30
CA ARG A 391 -23.30 7.28 -0.89
C ARG A 391 -22.39 8.27 -1.58
N GLN A 392 -21.69 9.13 -0.84
CA GLN A 392 -20.83 10.18 -1.41
C GLN A 392 -19.61 9.58 -2.10
N SER A 393 -19.01 8.51 -1.54
CA SER A 393 -17.85 7.83 -2.13
C SER A 393 -18.20 6.85 -3.24
N ASP A 394 -19.48 6.58 -3.52
CA ASP A 394 -19.92 5.50 -4.41
C ASP A 394 -19.33 4.13 -3.98
N THR A 395 -19.42 3.82 -2.68
CA THR A 395 -18.79 2.60 -2.13
C THR A 395 -19.29 1.35 -2.85
N HIS A 396 -18.36 0.59 -3.41
CA HIS A 396 -18.61 -0.70 -4.06
C HIS A 396 -18.66 -1.84 -3.05
N THR A 397 -17.75 -1.85 -2.08
CA THR A 397 -17.64 -2.93 -1.08
C THR A 397 -17.39 -2.32 0.30
N LEU A 398 -18.16 -2.77 1.29
CA LEU A 398 -18.01 -2.39 2.69
C LEU A 398 -17.49 -3.57 3.49
N ILE A 399 -16.46 -3.34 4.31
CA ILE A 399 -15.97 -4.30 5.29
C ILE A 399 -16.20 -3.74 6.70
N THR A 400 -16.89 -4.47 7.56
CA THR A 400 -17.36 -3.96 8.86
C THR A 400 -17.30 -5.01 9.98
N ILE A 401 -17.12 -4.55 11.22
CA ILE A 401 -17.36 -5.33 12.44
C ILE A 401 -18.82 -5.18 12.89
N GLU A 402 -19.24 -5.95 13.89
CA GLU A 402 -20.62 -5.93 14.40
C GLU A 402 -20.96 -4.60 15.10
N SER A 403 -20.06 -4.15 15.97
CA SER A 403 -20.25 -2.94 16.77
C SER A 403 -18.91 -2.37 17.24
N CYS A 404 -18.92 -1.08 17.61
CA CYS A 404 -17.80 -0.43 18.28
C CYS A 404 -18.35 0.62 19.24
N LEU A 405 -17.81 0.64 20.47
CA LEU A 405 -18.26 1.55 21.53
C LEU A 405 -19.79 1.46 21.72
N ASP A 406 -20.51 2.55 21.46
CA ASP A 406 -21.96 2.70 21.60
C ASP A 406 -22.69 2.59 20.24
N SER A 407 -22.02 2.12 19.19
CA SER A 407 -22.55 2.05 17.81
C SER A 407 -22.74 0.61 17.36
N ASN A 408 -23.97 0.25 16.99
CA ASN A 408 -24.28 -1.03 16.36
C ASN A 408 -24.25 -0.88 14.82
N TYR A 409 -23.18 -1.39 14.20
CA TYR A 409 -22.97 -1.28 12.77
C TYR A 409 -23.86 -2.25 12.00
N ALA A 410 -24.04 -3.48 12.52
CA ALA A 410 -24.89 -4.50 11.91
C ALA A 410 -26.33 -4.01 11.75
N GLU A 411 -26.91 -3.41 12.81
CA GLU A 411 -28.23 -2.79 12.77
C GLU A 411 -28.30 -1.61 11.81
N SER A 412 -27.28 -0.74 11.81
CA SER A 412 -27.21 0.41 10.89
C SER A 412 -27.23 -0.04 9.44
N ILE A 413 -26.46 -1.07 9.08
CA ILE A 413 -26.41 -1.62 7.73
C ILE A 413 -27.70 -2.34 7.36
N ALA A 414 -28.31 -3.10 8.27
CA ALA A 414 -29.61 -3.73 8.03
C ALA A 414 -30.71 -2.68 7.77
N ALA A 415 -30.70 -1.56 8.51
CA ALA A 415 -31.64 -0.46 8.32
C ALA A 415 -31.40 0.33 7.02
N LEU A 416 -30.15 0.45 6.56
CA LEU A 416 -29.80 1.10 5.30
C LEU A 416 -30.06 0.21 4.08
N CYS A 417 -29.87 -1.10 4.24
CA CYS A 417 -29.98 -2.11 3.18
C CYS A 417 -30.97 -3.22 3.58
N PRO A 418 -32.29 -2.94 3.64
CA PRO A 418 -33.29 -3.96 3.96
C PRO A 418 -33.30 -5.13 2.97
N GLU A 419 -32.74 -4.94 1.77
CA GLU A 419 -32.57 -5.99 0.76
C GLU A 419 -31.64 -7.13 1.21
N LEU A 420 -30.83 -6.93 2.26
CA LEU A 420 -29.98 -7.97 2.85
C LEU A 420 -30.76 -9.17 3.39
N GLU A 421 -32.03 -9.01 3.77
CA GLU A 421 -32.86 -10.12 4.27
C GLU A 421 -33.09 -11.23 3.24
N VAL A 422 -33.04 -10.89 1.94
CA VAL A 422 -33.27 -11.83 0.83
C VAL A 422 -32.05 -11.96 -0.09
N ALA A 423 -31.01 -11.15 0.13
CA ALA A 423 -29.78 -11.21 -0.66
C ALA A 423 -29.05 -12.55 -0.41
N VAL A 424 -28.43 -13.08 -1.47
CA VAL A 424 -27.59 -14.27 -1.38
C VAL A 424 -26.14 -13.81 -1.20
N PRO A 425 -25.43 -14.22 -0.12
CA PRO A 425 -24.03 -13.89 0.07
C PRO A 425 -23.17 -14.23 -1.15
N GLY A 426 -22.25 -13.33 -1.51
CA GLY A 426 -21.36 -13.49 -2.68
C GLY A 426 -22.02 -13.24 -4.03
N LYS A 427 -23.30 -12.86 -4.08
CA LYS A 427 -23.93 -12.25 -5.27
C LYS A 427 -24.00 -10.73 -5.11
N PRO A 428 -23.89 -9.96 -6.21
CA PRO A 428 -24.01 -8.51 -6.17
C PRO A 428 -25.28 -8.02 -5.47
N LEU A 429 -25.10 -7.23 -4.40
CA LEU A 429 -26.17 -6.48 -3.75
C LEU A 429 -26.63 -5.31 -4.63
N HIS A 430 -27.93 -5.07 -4.63
CA HIS A 430 -28.56 -3.93 -5.28
C HIS A 430 -29.43 -3.19 -4.27
N CYS A 431 -28.80 -2.41 -3.40
CA CYS A 431 -29.51 -1.60 -2.42
C CYS A 431 -30.02 -0.30 -3.05
N ARG A 432 -31.30 0.04 -2.81
CA ARG A 432 -31.88 1.28 -3.33
C ARG A 432 -31.23 2.55 -2.79
N LYS A 433 -30.87 2.57 -1.49
CA LYS A 433 -30.24 3.74 -0.85
C LYS A 433 -28.76 3.90 -1.24
N LEU A 434 -28.09 2.77 -1.47
CA LEU A 434 -26.66 2.67 -1.77
C LEU A 434 -26.47 1.96 -3.12
N PRO A 435 -26.77 2.63 -4.26
CA PRO A 435 -26.87 1.98 -5.57
C PRO A 435 -25.56 1.38 -6.09
N PHE A 436 -24.41 1.82 -5.56
CA PHE A 436 -23.09 1.30 -5.93
C PHE A 436 -22.61 0.17 -5.01
N LEU A 437 -23.23 -0.04 -3.85
CA LEU A 437 -22.83 -1.08 -2.90
C LEU A 437 -23.20 -2.46 -3.47
N ARG A 438 -22.19 -3.30 -3.69
CA ARG A 438 -22.32 -4.67 -4.22
C ARG A 438 -22.03 -5.73 -3.17
N ASN A 439 -21.17 -5.44 -2.21
CA ASN A 439 -20.76 -6.42 -1.21
C ASN A 439 -20.71 -5.79 0.19
N VAL A 440 -21.17 -6.56 1.19
CA VAL A 440 -20.92 -6.28 2.61
C VAL A 440 -20.22 -7.50 3.18
N ILE A 441 -19.03 -7.28 3.72
CA ILE A 441 -18.17 -8.30 4.33
C ILE A 441 -18.12 -8.05 5.84
N THR A 442 -18.45 -9.07 6.63
CA THR A 442 -18.53 -8.99 8.09
C THR A 442 -17.34 -9.66 8.75
N VAL A 443 -16.67 -8.96 9.67
CA VAL A 443 -15.50 -9.48 10.40
C VAL A 443 -15.91 -9.92 11.79
N GLY A 444 -15.74 -11.20 12.10
CA GLY A 444 -16.00 -11.76 13.44
C GLY A 444 -17.48 -12.02 13.77
N TYR A 445 -18.40 -11.80 12.83
CA TYR A 445 -19.83 -12.09 13.01
C TYR A 445 -20.49 -12.45 11.67
N ARG A 446 -21.70 -13.01 11.74
CA ARG A 446 -22.51 -13.35 10.55
C ARG A 446 -23.77 -12.51 10.50
N GLN A 447 -24.10 -12.04 9.30
CA GLN A 447 -25.33 -11.30 9.01
C GLN A 447 -25.94 -11.82 7.70
N LYS A 448 -27.27 -11.86 7.60
CA LYS A 448 -27.95 -12.28 6.37
C LYS A 448 -27.57 -11.38 5.20
N GLY A 449 -27.43 -11.98 4.01
CA GLY A 449 -27.03 -11.28 2.80
C GLY A 449 -25.57 -10.84 2.73
N CYS A 450 -24.80 -11.00 3.81
CA CYS A 450 -23.38 -10.65 3.87
C CYS A 450 -22.50 -11.89 3.83
N LEU A 451 -21.27 -11.74 3.33
CA LEU A 451 -20.20 -12.74 3.49
C LEU A 451 -19.48 -12.49 4.81
N THR A 452 -19.08 -13.53 5.54
CA THR A 452 -18.04 -13.34 6.56
C THR A 452 -16.68 -13.08 5.91
N TRP A 453 -15.71 -12.56 6.66
CA TRP A 453 -14.35 -12.36 6.19
C TRP A 453 -13.74 -13.64 5.61
N GLU A 454 -13.91 -14.76 6.31
CA GLU A 454 -13.40 -16.07 5.90
C GLU A 454 -14.05 -16.53 4.59
N GLU A 455 -15.38 -16.43 4.48
CA GLU A 455 -16.09 -16.77 3.24
C GLU A 455 -15.69 -15.86 2.08
N ALA A 456 -15.39 -14.59 2.34
CA ALA A 456 -14.86 -13.69 1.33
C ALA A 456 -13.45 -14.10 0.91
N MET A 457 -12.58 -14.50 1.84
CA MET A 457 -11.23 -14.98 1.53
C MET A 457 -11.26 -16.31 0.74
N ASP A 458 -12.22 -17.19 1.00
CA ASP A 458 -12.41 -18.43 0.23
C ASP A 458 -12.72 -18.16 -1.26
N MET A 459 -13.24 -16.98 -1.59
CA MET A 459 -13.50 -16.58 -2.99
C MET A 459 -12.20 -16.33 -3.77
N ALA A 460 -11.06 -16.16 -3.11
CA ALA A 460 -9.76 -15.93 -3.74
C ALA A 460 -9.41 -17.03 -4.74
N VAL A 461 -9.81 -18.28 -4.48
CA VAL A 461 -9.55 -19.44 -5.37
C VAL A 461 -10.11 -19.26 -6.78
N ARG A 462 -11.05 -18.35 -6.98
CA ARG A 462 -11.68 -18.09 -8.29
C ARG A 462 -10.87 -17.16 -9.19
N VAL A 463 -9.80 -16.56 -8.67
CA VAL A 463 -8.98 -15.60 -9.39
C VAL A 463 -7.55 -16.07 -9.34
N PRO A 464 -6.85 -16.27 -10.47
CA PRO A 464 -5.42 -16.60 -10.47
C PRO A 464 -4.61 -15.45 -9.85
N ILE A 465 -3.50 -15.74 -9.17
CA ILE A 465 -2.68 -14.71 -8.52
C ILE A 465 -2.11 -13.71 -9.53
N GLU A 466 -1.90 -14.18 -10.75
CA GLU A 466 -1.34 -13.43 -11.85
C GLU A 466 -2.25 -12.29 -12.31
N GLU A 467 -3.57 -12.41 -12.11
CA GLU A 467 -4.50 -11.31 -12.31
C GLU A 467 -4.26 -10.15 -11.32
N VAL A 468 -3.83 -10.45 -10.08
CA VAL A 468 -3.42 -9.41 -9.11
C VAL A 468 -2.16 -8.71 -9.62
N TYR A 469 -1.16 -9.46 -10.08
CA TYR A 469 0.09 -8.88 -10.57
C TYR A 469 -0.12 -8.04 -11.83
N ARG A 470 -0.99 -8.49 -12.76
CA ARG A 470 -1.39 -7.70 -13.93
C ARG A 470 -2.03 -6.38 -13.53
N ARG A 471 -2.92 -6.37 -12.53
CA ARG A 471 -3.54 -5.12 -12.05
C ARG A 471 -2.52 -4.25 -11.34
N ALA A 472 -1.66 -4.82 -10.51
CA ALA A 472 -0.63 -4.07 -9.78
C ALA A 472 0.36 -3.36 -10.73
N ALA A 473 0.76 -4.02 -11.83
CA ALA A 473 1.62 -3.43 -12.85
C ALA A 473 0.96 -2.25 -13.59
N ALA A 474 -0.38 -2.19 -13.62
CA ALA A 474 -1.14 -1.12 -14.27
C ALA A 474 -1.43 0.08 -13.34
N VAL A 475 -1.08 0.02 -12.05
CA VAL A 475 -1.31 1.13 -11.10
C VAL A 475 -0.15 2.13 -11.16
N ASP A 476 -0.48 3.40 -11.34
CA ASP A 476 0.50 4.49 -11.30
C ASP A 476 0.60 5.10 -9.89
N CYS A 477 1.78 5.59 -9.51
CA CYS A 477 1.96 6.20 -8.20
C CYS A 477 1.15 7.50 -8.00
N HIS A 478 0.69 8.16 -9.07
CA HIS A 478 -0.20 9.32 -9.01
C HIS A 478 -1.69 8.97 -9.02
N ASP A 479 -2.04 7.68 -9.04
CA ASP A 479 -3.42 7.23 -8.83
C ASP A 479 -3.86 7.44 -7.38
N VAL A 480 -5.17 7.65 -7.19
CA VAL A 480 -5.77 7.82 -5.87
C VAL A 480 -5.74 6.47 -5.15
N ALA A 481 -5.00 6.39 -4.05
CA ALA A 481 -4.91 5.19 -3.22
C ALA A 481 -5.97 5.19 -2.12
N ASN A 482 -6.27 6.37 -1.58
CA ASN A 482 -7.08 6.50 -0.39
C ASN A 482 -7.98 7.74 -0.42
N MET A 483 -9.16 7.60 0.20
CA MET A 483 -10.05 8.69 0.54
C MET A 483 -10.31 8.74 2.03
N GLN A 484 -10.11 9.92 2.62
CA GLN A 484 -10.42 10.19 4.03
C GLN A 484 -11.48 11.27 4.14
N TYR A 485 -12.41 11.11 5.07
CA TYR A 485 -13.46 12.09 5.30
C TYR A 485 -13.12 13.03 6.46
N THR A 486 -13.02 14.32 6.15
CA THR A 486 -12.80 15.38 7.16
C THR A 486 -14.14 15.91 7.65
N SER A 487 -14.23 16.34 8.91
CA SER A 487 -15.51 16.74 9.52
C SER A 487 -16.12 18.05 8.99
N GLY A 488 -15.44 18.75 8.06
CA GLY A 488 -15.95 19.90 7.30
C GLY A 488 -16.55 21.05 8.13
N THR A 489 -15.98 22.26 8.07
CA THR A 489 -16.55 23.42 8.80
C THR A 489 -17.95 23.85 8.34
N THR A 490 -18.45 23.27 7.24
CA THR A 490 -19.77 23.54 6.63
C THR A 490 -20.84 22.51 6.99
N GLY A 491 -20.55 21.56 7.90
CA GLY A 491 -21.54 20.64 8.48
C GLY A 491 -21.65 19.24 7.86
N PHE A 492 -21.07 19.00 6.67
CA PHE A 492 -21.01 17.67 6.05
C PHE A 492 -19.57 17.25 5.76
N PRO A 493 -19.20 15.98 6.01
CA PRO A 493 -17.85 15.51 5.75
C PRO A 493 -17.43 15.58 4.27
N LYS A 494 -16.15 15.82 3.99
CA LYS A 494 -15.61 15.90 2.62
C LYS A 494 -14.60 14.78 2.38
N GLY A 495 -14.74 14.04 1.29
CA GLY A 495 -13.79 12.98 0.90
C GLY A 495 -12.54 13.54 0.23
N VAL A 496 -11.43 13.61 0.96
CA VAL A 496 -10.10 14.03 0.50
C VAL A 496 -9.48 12.91 -0.34
N MET A 497 -9.13 13.16 -1.60
CA MET A 497 -8.48 12.18 -2.47
C MET A 497 -6.95 12.25 -2.37
N LEU A 498 -6.34 11.18 -1.89
CA LEU A 498 -4.90 11.08 -1.67
C LEU A 498 -4.28 10.00 -2.56
N THR A 499 -3.19 10.33 -3.23
CA THR A 499 -2.47 9.43 -4.14
C THR A 499 -1.44 8.58 -3.42
N HIS A 500 -0.96 7.51 -4.07
CA HIS A 500 0.18 6.74 -3.53
C HIS A 500 1.39 7.65 -3.30
N TYR A 501 1.70 8.49 -4.28
CA TYR A 501 2.83 9.41 -4.26
C TYR A 501 2.73 10.41 -3.10
N ASN A 502 1.53 10.92 -2.81
CA ASN A 502 1.34 11.81 -1.66
C ASN A 502 1.69 11.09 -0.35
N ILE A 503 1.07 9.92 -0.13
CA ILE A 503 1.11 9.26 1.19
C ILE A 503 2.44 8.58 1.45
N VAL A 504 2.97 7.83 0.47
CA VAL A 504 4.24 7.10 0.61
C VAL A 504 5.36 8.08 0.97
N ASN A 505 5.46 9.21 0.26
CA ASN A 505 6.51 10.19 0.51
C ASN A 505 6.30 10.98 1.80
N ASN A 506 5.05 11.20 2.23
CA ASN A 506 4.78 11.86 3.51
C ASN A 506 5.20 10.95 4.67
N GLY A 507 4.75 9.70 4.66
CA GLY A 507 5.14 8.69 5.65
C GLY A 507 6.65 8.46 5.66
N LYS A 508 7.27 8.35 4.48
CA LYS A 508 8.73 8.19 4.37
C LYS A 508 9.49 9.37 4.97
N THR A 509 9.08 10.60 4.71
CA THR A 509 9.70 11.80 5.33
C THR A 509 9.54 11.80 6.85
N ILE A 510 8.36 11.41 7.35
CA ILE A 510 8.11 11.27 8.78
C ILE A 510 9.04 10.21 9.41
N GLY A 511 9.21 9.06 8.74
CA GLY A 511 10.14 8.02 9.17
C GLY A 511 11.61 8.47 9.16
N ASP A 512 12.02 9.21 8.12
CA ASP A 512 13.37 9.78 8.00
C ASP A 512 13.68 10.72 9.19
N ARG A 513 12.72 11.61 9.50
CA ARG A 513 12.80 12.61 10.58
C ARG A 513 12.81 11.96 11.97
N MET A 514 12.16 10.80 12.15
CA MET A 514 12.23 9.96 13.35
C MET A 514 13.44 9.00 13.37
N ASP A 515 14.26 8.98 12.31
CA ASP A 515 15.38 8.04 12.12
C ASP A 515 14.96 6.56 12.24
N MET A 516 13.87 6.18 11.57
CA MET A 516 13.32 4.82 11.60
C MET A 516 14.19 3.80 10.85
N SER A 517 14.13 2.54 11.27
CA SER A 517 14.85 1.42 10.65
C SER A 517 14.28 0.06 11.00
N THR A 518 14.89 -1.02 10.51
CA THR A 518 14.56 -2.41 10.89
C THR A 518 14.73 -2.71 12.39
N ALA A 519 15.40 -1.85 13.16
CA ALA A 519 15.51 -2.01 14.61
C ALA A 519 14.25 -1.56 15.35
N ASP A 520 13.37 -0.80 14.69
CA ASP A 520 12.28 -0.12 15.36
C ASP A 520 11.00 -0.94 15.44
N ARG A 521 10.29 -0.76 16.55
CA ARG A 521 9.03 -1.41 16.89
C ARG A 521 8.03 -0.33 17.27
N MET A 522 7.08 -0.07 16.38
CA MET A 522 6.10 1.00 16.55
C MET A 522 4.76 0.46 17.00
N MET A 523 4.26 1.00 18.11
CA MET A 523 2.91 0.70 18.55
C MET A 523 1.88 1.50 17.74
N ILE A 524 0.79 0.85 17.31
CA ILE A 524 -0.34 1.51 16.63
C ILE A 524 -1.63 1.31 17.41
N GLN A 525 -1.95 2.31 18.24
CA GLN A 525 -3.16 2.40 19.06
C GLN A 525 -4.03 3.61 18.71
N VAL A 526 -3.47 4.54 17.92
CA VAL A 526 -4.22 5.62 17.27
C VAL A 526 -5.15 5.06 16.18
N PRO A 527 -6.31 5.67 15.90
CA PRO A 527 -7.27 5.10 14.95
C PRO A 527 -6.74 5.07 13.52
N MET A 528 -6.84 3.90 12.86
CA MET A 528 -6.39 3.73 11.47
C MET A 528 -7.26 4.46 10.44
N PHE A 529 -8.50 4.81 10.76
CA PHE A 529 -9.35 5.57 9.84
C PHE A 529 -8.86 7.03 9.64
N HIS A 530 -7.96 7.51 10.50
CA HIS A 530 -7.39 8.84 10.46
C HIS A 530 -5.96 8.81 9.90
N CYS A 531 -5.54 9.89 9.24
CA CYS A 531 -4.21 10.04 8.65
C CYS A 531 -3.06 9.82 9.65
N PHE A 532 -3.29 10.04 10.95
CA PHE A 532 -2.32 9.74 12.01
C PHE A 532 -1.95 8.24 12.01
N GLY A 533 -2.93 7.35 12.17
CA GLY A 533 -2.64 5.91 12.17
C GLY A 533 -2.08 5.42 10.83
N MET A 534 -2.69 5.87 9.73
CA MET A 534 -2.35 5.36 8.41
C MET A 534 -1.02 5.91 7.86
N VAL A 535 -0.70 7.19 8.05
CA VAL A 535 0.50 7.81 7.49
C VAL A 535 1.62 7.90 8.52
N LEU A 536 1.37 8.62 9.63
CA LEU A 536 2.40 8.92 10.63
C LEU A 536 2.88 7.67 11.35
N SER A 537 2.04 6.63 11.44
CA SER A 537 2.43 5.36 12.04
C SER A 537 2.70 4.25 11.01
N MET A 538 1.66 3.72 10.34
CA MET A 538 1.84 2.56 9.45
C MET A 538 2.79 2.87 8.28
N THR A 539 2.55 3.95 7.52
CA THR A 539 3.37 4.23 6.32
C THR A 539 4.80 4.64 6.67
N SER A 540 5.00 5.42 7.73
CA SER A 540 6.35 5.81 8.17
C SER A 540 7.21 4.61 8.56
N MET A 541 6.62 3.60 9.21
CA MET A 541 7.36 2.38 9.55
C MET A 541 7.57 1.45 8.35
N MET A 542 6.53 1.23 7.54
CA MET A 542 6.57 0.30 6.41
C MET A 542 7.54 0.74 5.31
N THR A 543 7.86 2.03 5.23
CA THR A 543 8.90 2.54 4.32
C THR A 543 10.32 2.27 4.83
N HIS A 544 10.50 1.88 6.10
CA HIS A 544 11.80 1.68 6.75
C HIS A 544 12.05 0.24 7.21
N GLY A 545 11.12 -0.69 6.94
CA GLY A 545 11.31 -2.12 7.23
C GLY A 545 11.25 -2.48 8.72
N GLY A 546 10.73 -1.62 9.61
CA GLY A 546 10.57 -1.97 11.03
C GLY A 546 9.30 -2.77 11.30
N THR A 547 9.01 -3.02 12.58
CA THR A 547 7.86 -3.83 13.03
C THR A 547 6.72 -2.96 13.53
N LEU A 548 5.50 -3.25 13.08
CA LEU A 548 4.27 -2.67 13.59
C LEU A 548 3.65 -3.56 14.68
N CYS A 549 3.28 -2.95 15.80
CA CYS A 549 2.64 -3.61 16.93
C CYS A 549 1.26 -2.96 17.21
N PRO A 550 0.21 -3.29 16.44
CA PRO A 550 -1.08 -2.62 16.59
C PRO A 550 -1.85 -3.12 17.81
N LEU A 551 -2.67 -2.24 18.38
CA LEU A 551 -3.73 -2.56 19.33
C LEU A 551 -5.07 -2.21 18.69
N PRO A 552 -6.12 -3.05 18.83
CA PRO A 552 -7.44 -2.77 18.24
C PRO A 552 -8.01 -1.39 18.60
N TYR A 553 -7.74 -0.93 19.83
CA TYR A 553 -8.08 0.40 20.32
C TYR A 553 -7.12 0.83 21.43
N PHE A 554 -7.09 2.13 21.74
CA PHE A 554 -6.28 2.64 22.85
C PHE A 554 -6.85 2.20 24.21
N SER A 555 -5.96 1.66 25.03
CA SER A 555 -6.15 1.43 26.46
C SER A 555 -4.81 1.65 27.14
N ALA A 556 -4.75 2.45 28.21
CA ALA A 556 -3.50 2.71 28.93
C ALA A 556 -2.86 1.40 29.42
N LYS A 557 -3.66 0.51 30.02
CA LYS A 557 -3.21 -0.80 30.50
C LYS A 557 -2.59 -1.65 29.39
N SER A 558 -3.30 -1.81 28.27
CA SER A 558 -2.83 -2.64 27.15
C SER A 558 -1.62 -2.02 26.46
N SER A 559 -1.56 -0.68 26.39
CA SER A 559 -0.42 0.04 25.83
C SER A 559 0.85 -0.18 26.65
N LEU A 560 0.77 0.01 27.98
CA LEU A 560 1.89 -0.23 28.90
C LEU A 560 2.34 -1.70 28.88
N ALA A 561 1.40 -2.65 28.83
CA ALA A 561 1.73 -4.07 28.69
C ALA A 561 2.43 -4.38 27.35
N CYS A 562 1.99 -3.78 26.25
CA CYS A 562 2.60 -3.96 24.93
C CYS A 562 4.01 -3.39 24.88
N ILE A 563 4.26 -2.23 25.50
CA ILE A 563 5.59 -1.62 25.61
C ILE A 563 6.60 -2.61 26.22
N ASN A 564 6.22 -3.26 27.33
CA ASN A 564 7.06 -4.27 27.96
C ASN A 564 7.22 -5.54 27.13
N GLN A 565 6.12 -6.10 26.62
CA GLN A 565 6.14 -7.41 25.94
C GLN A 565 6.90 -7.36 24.62
N GLU A 566 6.77 -6.25 23.89
CA GLU A 566 7.29 -6.12 22.53
C GLU A 566 8.47 -5.15 22.46
N HIS A 567 9.01 -4.69 23.59
CA HIS A 567 10.14 -3.75 23.64
C HIS A 567 9.96 -2.59 22.65
N ILE A 568 8.83 -1.90 22.77
CA ILE A 568 8.43 -0.84 21.84
C ILE A 568 9.49 0.26 21.82
N THR A 569 9.92 0.68 20.64
CA THR A 569 10.91 1.76 20.46
C THR A 569 10.26 3.10 20.12
N CYS A 570 9.06 3.06 19.52
CA CYS A 570 8.35 4.22 19.02
C CYS A 570 6.88 4.23 19.45
N PHE A 571 6.44 5.33 20.08
CA PHE A 571 5.05 5.54 20.48
C PHE A 571 4.47 6.81 19.85
N ASN A 572 3.46 6.64 19.00
CA ASN A 572 2.73 7.75 18.39
C ASN A 572 1.38 7.92 19.09
N GLY A 573 1.05 9.12 19.57
CA GLY A 573 -0.19 9.35 20.29
C GLY A 573 -0.66 10.80 20.31
N VAL A 574 -1.87 11.00 20.81
CA VAL A 574 -2.41 12.33 21.14
C VAL A 574 -2.14 12.63 22.63
N PRO A 575 -2.07 13.91 23.06
CA PRO A 575 -1.76 14.29 24.44
C PRO A 575 -2.56 13.56 25.52
N THR A 576 -3.86 13.35 25.29
CA THR A 576 -4.74 12.65 26.24
C THR A 576 -4.33 11.20 26.49
N MET A 577 -3.73 10.52 25.51
CA MET A 577 -3.21 9.16 25.68
C MET A 577 -2.00 9.12 26.61
N PHE A 578 -1.07 10.07 26.46
CA PHE A 578 0.09 10.20 27.34
C PHE A 578 -0.35 10.48 28.77
N ILE A 579 -1.28 11.42 28.97
CA ILE A 579 -1.84 11.74 30.30
C ILE A 579 -2.46 10.48 30.93
N ALA A 580 -3.28 9.74 30.18
CA ALA A 580 -3.91 8.52 30.67
C ALA A 580 -2.87 7.45 31.06
N MET A 581 -1.76 7.33 30.32
CA MET A 581 -0.68 6.41 30.67
C MET A 581 0.07 6.84 31.93
N PHE A 582 0.43 8.13 32.05
CA PHE A 582 1.10 8.67 33.23
C PHE A 582 0.29 8.49 34.53
N GLN A 583 -1.03 8.49 34.43
CA GLN A 583 -1.95 8.33 35.56
C GLN A 583 -2.27 6.86 35.89
N HIS A 584 -1.85 5.91 35.05
CA HIS A 584 -2.16 4.50 35.23
C HIS A 584 -1.23 3.85 36.26
N GLU A 585 -1.76 2.97 37.11
CA GLU A 585 -1.02 2.31 38.21
C GLU A 585 0.18 1.46 37.75
N ASP A 586 0.13 0.96 36.50
CA ASP A 586 1.20 0.15 35.92
C ASP A 586 2.32 0.98 35.28
N PHE A 587 2.20 2.31 35.22
CA PHE A 587 3.22 3.16 34.62
C PHE A 587 4.59 2.97 35.28
N ALA A 588 4.63 3.00 36.62
CA ALA A 588 5.85 2.81 37.39
C ALA A 588 6.47 1.39 37.27
N LYS A 589 5.71 0.42 36.74
CA LYS A 589 6.16 -0.97 36.52
C LYS A 589 6.60 -1.22 35.06
N THR A 590 6.45 -0.22 34.21
CA THR A 590 6.75 -0.33 32.77
C THR A 590 8.22 0.00 32.53
N ASP A 591 8.90 -0.87 31.80
CA ASP A 591 10.28 -0.66 31.37
C ASP A 591 10.28 0.14 30.06
N PHE A 592 10.62 1.42 30.19
CA PHE A 592 10.72 2.33 29.06
C PHE A 592 12.12 2.36 28.41
N SER A 593 13.08 1.54 28.86
CA SER A 593 14.48 1.61 28.38
C SER A 593 14.67 1.35 26.89
N TYR A 594 13.71 0.67 26.23
CA TYR A 594 13.70 0.43 24.79
C TYR A 594 13.09 1.57 23.97
N MET A 595 12.22 2.39 24.60
CA MET A 595 11.62 3.54 23.93
C MET A 595 12.69 4.59 23.64
N ARG A 596 12.60 5.24 22.49
CA ARG A 596 13.52 6.32 22.10
C ARG A 596 12.80 7.54 21.53
N THR A 597 11.78 7.31 20.72
CA THR A 597 11.13 8.34 19.89
C THR A 597 9.62 8.13 19.83
N GLY A 598 8.96 9.00 19.08
CA GLY A 598 7.54 8.95 18.80
C GLY A 598 6.99 10.34 18.49
N ILE A 599 5.71 10.37 18.15
CA ILE A 599 5.01 11.59 17.79
C ILE A 599 3.93 11.91 18.83
N MET A 600 3.93 13.14 19.33
CA MET A 600 2.75 13.75 19.95
C MET A 600 2.14 14.74 18.96
N ALA A 601 0.95 14.44 18.44
CA ALA A 601 0.29 15.28 17.43
C ALA A 601 -1.24 15.10 17.44
N GLY A 602 -1.93 15.63 16.43
CA GLY A 602 -3.39 15.50 16.23
C GLY A 602 -4.24 16.44 17.09
N ALA A 603 -3.63 17.13 18.05
CA ALA A 603 -4.21 18.19 18.87
C ALA A 603 -3.09 19.15 19.32
N ASN A 604 -3.44 20.19 20.08
CA ASN A 604 -2.43 21.03 20.73
C ASN A 604 -1.61 20.18 21.70
N CYS A 605 -0.28 20.19 21.52
CA CYS A 605 0.65 19.38 22.29
C CYS A 605 1.39 20.27 23.28
N PRO A 606 1.10 20.19 24.59
CA PRO A 606 1.79 21.02 25.58
C PRO A 606 3.28 20.66 25.64
N PRO A 607 4.20 21.65 25.53
CA PRO A 607 5.64 21.39 25.58
C PRO A 607 6.06 20.64 26.86
N ASP A 608 5.49 20.99 28.01
CA ASP A 608 5.76 20.33 29.29
C ASP A 608 5.38 18.85 29.29
N LEU A 609 4.28 18.49 28.61
CA LEU A 609 3.86 17.10 28.50
C LEU A 609 4.83 16.29 27.62
N MET A 610 5.33 16.90 26.53
CA MET A 610 6.35 16.28 25.68
C MET A 610 7.69 16.12 26.42
N LYS A 611 8.13 17.16 27.14
CA LYS A 611 9.34 17.13 27.99
C LYS A 611 9.22 16.06 29.08
N ARG A 612 8.03 15.89 29.66
CA ARG A 612 7.73 14.82 30.62
C ARG A 612 7.84 13.44 29.98
N ALA A 613 7.30 13.23 28.78
CA ALA A 613 7.45 11.97 28.04
C ALA A 613 8.92 11.66 27.72
N ALA A 614 9.70 12.67 27.34
CA ALA A 614 11.13 12.50 27.15
C ALA A 614 11.86 12.05 28.43
N ALA A 615 11.50 12.61 29.58
CA ALA A 615 12.13 12.31 30.87
C ALA A 615 11.67 10.99 31.51
N GLU A 616 10.37 10.70 31.51
CA GLU A 616 9.76 9.59 32.25
C GLU A 616 9.49 8.34 31.38
N MET A 617 9.36 8.49 30.06
CA MET A 617 9.11 7.38 29.11
C MET A 617 10.30 7.12 28.18
N ASN A 618 11.47 7.70 28.47
CA ASN A 618 12.70 7.60 27.66
C ASN A 618 12.55 8.09 26.21
N MET A 619 11.49 8.84 25.88
CA MET A 619 11.24 9.38 24.53
C MET A 619 12.10 10.61 24.24
N THR A 620 13.41 10.51 24.45
CA THR A 620 14.37 11.62 24.31
C THR A 620 14.39 12.21 22.90
N GLU A 621 13.90 11.47 21.91
CA GLU A 621 13.77 11.83 20.51
C GLU A 621 12.30 12.11 20.09
N ILE A 622 11.41 12.44 21.03
CA ILE A 622 10.00 12.79 20.72
C ILE A 622 9.90 14.01 19.77
N LEU A 623 8.92 13.96 18.88
CA LEU A 623 8.65 14.98 17.84
C LEU A 623 7.17 15.36 17.78
N SER A 624 6.90 16.49 17.10
CA SER A 624 5.57 16.96 16.72
C SER A 624 5.49 17.14 15.21
N VAL A 625 4.33 16.82 14.62
CA VAL A 625 4.05 16.98 13.19
C VAL A 625 2.85 17.88 13.04
N TYR A 626 2.95 18.87 12.15
CA TYR A 626 1.82 19.73 11.79
C TYR A 626 1.41 19.56 10.33
N GLY A 627 0.11 19.63 10.13
CA GLY A 627 -0.57 19.69 8.86
C GLY A 627 -2.01 19.17 9.00
N GLU A 628 -2.61 18.79 7.89
CA GLU A 628 -4.03 18.42 7.80
C GLU A 628 -4.24 17.28 6.79
N THR A 629 -5.40 16.63 6.81
CA THR A 629 -5.67 15.48 5.93
C THR A 629 -5.44 15.80 4.46
N GLU A 630 -5.78 17.03 4.04
CA GLU A 630 -5.58 17.60 2.71
C GLU A 630 -4.10 17.71 2.29
N ALA A 631 -3.15 17.59 3.24
CA ALA A 631 -1.71 17.62 3.03
C ALA A 631 -1.02 16.26 3.30
N SER A 632 -1.79 15.17 3.30
CA SER A 632 -1.30 13.78 3.36
C SER A 632 -0.45 13.27 4.55
N PRO A 633 -0.53 13.73 5.81
CA PRO A 633 -1.02 15.00 6.32
C PRO A 633 0.10 16.00 6.68
N GLY A 634 1.37 15.59 6.73
CA GLY A 634 2.45 16.43 7.25
C GLY A 634 2.91 17.53 6.28
N CYS A 635 3.10 18.73 6.81
CA CYS A 635 3.77 19.85 6.14
C CYS A 635 5.08 20.23 6.85
N THR A 636 5.10 20.18 8.18
CA THR A 636 6.26 20.51 9.00
C THR A 636 6.49 19.49 10.11
N MET A 637 7.76 19.25 10.46
CA MET A 637 8.20 18.37 11.56
C MET A 637 9.66 18.67 11.89
N GLY A 638 10.01 18.52 13.17
CA GLY A 638 11.40 18.58 13.61
C GLY A 638 12.21 17.33 13.25
N GLU A 639 13.45 17.26 13.69
CA GLU A 639 14.33 16.09 13.57
C GLU A 639 14.84 15.61 14.93
N VAL A 640 15.08 14.30 15.06
CA VAL A 640 15.63 13.69 16.29
C VAL A 640 17.04 14.18 16.69
N ASN A 641 17.71 15.01 15.89
CA ASN A 641 19.01 15.63 16.21
C ASN A 641 18.86 17.08 16.72
N GLU A 642 17.66 17.66 16.65
CA GLU A 642 17.38 19.01 17.12
C GLU A 642 17.27 19.06 18.65
N SER A 643 17.40 20.28 19.20
CA SER A 643 17.25 20.50 20.64
C SER A 643 15.86 20.04 21.11
N LEU A 644 15.77 19.52 22.34
CA LEU A 644 14.46 19.14 22.90
C LEU A 644 13.53 20.36 22.98
N GLU A 645 14.08 21.56 23.21
CA GLU A 645 13.33 22.81 23.22
C GLU A 645 12.67 23.06 21.85
N ASP A 646 13.43 23.09 20.76
CA ASP A 646 12.86 23.34 19.43
C ASP A 646 11.84 22.27 19.03
N ARG A 647 12.08 21.00 19.38
CA ARG A 647 11.15 19.89 19.12
C ARG A 647 9.83 19.97 19.88
N THR A 648 9.80 20.68 21.01
CA THR A 648 8.62 20.74 21.90
C THR A 648 7.91 22.09 21.85
N GLU A 649 8.61 23.17 21.55
CA GLU A 649 8.07 24.53 21.49
C GLU A 649 7.63 24.94 20.06
N THR A 650 7.93 24.11 19.05
CA THR A 650 7.59 24.38 17.64
C THR A 650 6.91 23.18 16.99
N VAL A 651 6.41 23.35 15.77
CA VAL A 651 5.97 22.25 14.91
C VAL A 651 6.99 21.90 13.82
N GLY A 652 8.26 22.26 14.06
CA GLY A 652 9.37 21.90 13.19
C GLY A 652 9.53 22.80 11.96
N SER A 653 10.40 22.35 11.05
CA SER A 653 10.67 22.98 9.76
C SER A 653 9.85 22.32 8.65
N ALA A 654 9.79 22.97 7.49
CA ALA A 654 9.11 22.41 6.32
C ALA A 654 9.67 21.04 5.91
N PHE A 655 8.79 20.16 5.44
CA PHE A 655 9.20 18.89 4.84
C PHE A 655 10.09 19.15 3.62
N PRO A 656 11.11 18.32 3.36
CA PRO A 656 11.86 18.40 2.12
C PRO A 656 10.94 18.30 0.91
N ASN A 657 11.15 19.15 -0.09
CA ASN A 657 10.31 19.25 -1.30
C ASN A 657 8.86 19.71 -1.04
N VAL A 658 8.60 20.30 0.13
CA VAL A 658 7.35 21.02 0.44
C VAL A 658 7.70 22.47 0.72
N GLU A 659 7.03 23.37 0.01
CA GLU A 659 7.11 24.81 0.24
C GLU A 659 6.04 25.21 1.26
N CYS A 660 6.44 25.97 2.27
CA CYS A 660 5.56 26.54 3.28
C CYS A 660 5.83 28.03 3.40
N LYS A 661 4.78 28.84 3.58
CA LYS A 661 4.91 30.27 3.89
C LYS A 661 3.75 30.74 4.75
N ILE A 662 3.89 31.93 5.31
CA ILE A 662 2.88 32.61 6.12
C ILE A 662 2.38 33.78 5.29
N ILE A 663 1.07 33.85 5.03
CA ILE A 663 0.49 34.94 4.23
C ILE A 663 -0.45 35.80 5.06
N ASP A 664 -0.58 37.06 4.66
CA ASP A 664 -1.68 37.90 5.13
C ASP A 664 -2.99 37.39 4.53
N PRO A 665 -4.01 37.03 5.34
CA PRO A 665 -5.23 36.40 4.84
C PRO A 665 -6.15 37.36 4.05
N GLU A 666 -5.94 38.68 4.13
CA GLU A 666 -6.74 39.66 3.39
C GLU A 666 -6.11 39.97 2.02
N THR A 667 -4.79 40.09 1.97
CA THR A 667 -4.05 40.49 0.77
C THR A 667 -3.45 39.33 0.00
N GLY A 668 -3.17 38.21 0.65
CA GLY A 668 -2.47 37.05 0.10
C GLY A 668 -0.95 37.21 -0.02
N GLU A 669 -0.40 38.33 0.45
CA GLU A 669 1.03 38.63 0.39
C GLU A 669 1.82 37.82 1.44
N ASP A 670 3.06 37.46 1.12
CA ASP A 670 3.96 36.75 2.05
C ASP A 670 4.38 37.68 3.20
N LEU A 671 4.32 37.17 4.43
CA LEU A 671 4.66 37.91 5.64
C LEU A 671 6.11 37.67 6.06
N PRO A 672 6.79 38.69 6.64
CA PRO A 672 8.10 38.52 7.25
C PRO A 672 8.10 37.52 8.41
N ASP A 673 9.29 36.98 8.72
CA ASP A 673 9.47 36.14 9.91
C ASP A 673 9.08 36.89 11.19
N GLY A 674 8.43 36.18 12.11
CA GLY A 674 7.92 36.75 13.37
C GLY A 674 6.47 37.24 13.30
N GLU A 675 5.93 37.50 12.11
CA GLU A 675 4.55 37.94 11.94
C GLU A 675 3.57 36.76 11.91
N ASN A 676 2.35 36.97 12.43
CA ASN A 676 1.28 35.99 12.40
C ASN A 676 0.45 36.14 11.13
N GLY A 677 0.20 35.04 10.42
CA GLY A 677 -0.67 34.99 9.26
C GLY A 677 -1.20 33.59 8.99
N GLU A 678 -1.88 33.40 7.87
CA GLU A 678 -2.36 32.08 7.45
C GLU A 678 -1.19 31.22 6.98
N PHE A 679 -1.13 29.98 7.47
CA PHE A 679 -0.20 28.98 6.96
C PHE A 679 -0.69 28.42 5.62
N VAL A 680 0.17 28.46 4.60
CA VAL A 680 -0.10 27.81 3.32
C VAL A 680 1.03 26.88 2.91
N ALA A 681 0.70 25.79 2.23
CA ALA A 681 1.67 24.80 1.77
C ALA A 681 1.45 24.37 0.32
N ARG A 682 2.54 24.02 -0.37
CA ARG A 682 2.54 23.49 -1.73
C ARG A 682 3.63 22.43 -1.87
N GLY A 683 3.31 21.32 -2.54
CA GLY A 683 4.29 20.27 -2.77
C GLY A 683 3.66 18.93 -3.14
N TYR A 684 4.46 17.87 -3.06
CA TYR A 684 4.00 16.51 -3.35
C TYR A 684 2.94 16.00 -2.37
N ASN A 685 2.77 16.64 -1.22
CA ASN A 685 1.91 16.20 -0.13
C ASN A 685 0.46 16.68 -0.28
N ILE A 686 0.20 17.66 -1.14
CA ILE A 686 -1.15 18.22 -1.34
C ILE A 686 -2.06 17.22 -2.05
N MET A 687 -3.29 17.08 -1.54
CA MET A 687 -4.32 16.19 -2.08
C MET A 687 -4.60 16.46 -3.56
N LYS A 688 -5.16 15.47 -4.25
CA LYS A 688 -5.71 15.64 -5.61
C LYS A 688 -6.94 16.54 -5.63
N GLY A 689 -7.66 16.64 -4.50
CA GLY A 689 -8.85 17.44 -4.32
C GLY A 689 -9.94 16.70 -3.54
N TYR A 690 -11.09 17.36 -3.36
CA TYR A 690 -12.26 16.75 -2.74
C TYR A 690 -13.11 16.01 -3.78
N TYR A 691 -13.43 14.74 -3.52
CA TYR A 691 -14.23 13.89 -4.41
C TYR A 691 -15.59 14.53 -4.70
N LYS A 692 -15.92 14.73 -5.99
CA LYS A 692 -17.16 15.37 -6.48
C LYS A 692 -17.43 16.79 -5.93
N MET A 693 -16.40 17.50 -5.46
CA MET A 693 -16.54 18.85 -4.90
C MET A 693 -15.49 19.84 -5.46
N PRO A 694 -15.51 20.15 -6.78
CA PRO A 694 -14.51 21.01 -7.40
C PRO A 694 -14.47 22.41 -6.79
N LYS A 695 -15.63 23.04 -6.50
CA LYS A 695 -15.67 24.36 -5.84
C LYS A 695 -15.05 24.36 -4.45
N ALA A 696 -15.21 23.28 -3.69
CA ALA A 696 -14.58 23.16 -2.37
C ALA A 696 -13.07 22.95 -2.50
N THR A 697 -12.63 22.36 -3.62
CA THR A 697 -11.21 22.17 -3.94
C THR A 697 -10.58 23.50 -4.32
N GLU A 698 -11.19 24.25 -5.25
CA GLU A 698 -10.76 25.59 -5.66
C GLU A 698 -10.76 26.62 -4.49
N ALA A 699 -11.61 26.41 -3.49
CA ALA A 699 -11.64 27.25 -2.29
C ALA A 699 -10.56 26.88 -1.26
N ALA A 700 -10.00 25.67 -1.33
CA ALA A 700 -8.96 25.21 -0.42
C ALA A 700 -7.57 25.30 -1.05
N ILE A 701 -7.47 25.12 -2.37
CA ILE A 701 -6.23 25.17 -3.15
C ILE A 701 -6.37 26.30 -4.15
N ASP A 702 -5.51 27.31 -4.04
CA ASP A 702 -5.53 28.46 -4.94
C ASP A 702 -5.04 28.12 -6.36
N LYS A 703 -5.13 29.10 -7.26
CA LYS A 703 -4.69 28.98 -8.66
C LYS A 703 -3.19 28.70 -8.83
N ASP A 704 -2.38 29.00 -7.81
CA ASP A 704 -0.92 28.87 -7.81
C ASP A 704 -0.47 27.58 -7.09
N GLY A 705 -1.44 26.76 -6.66
CA GLY A 705 -1.25 25.44 -6.07
C GLY A 705 -1.06 25.45 -4.55
N TRP A 706 -1.31 26.57 -3.86
CA TRP A 706 -1.19 26.67 -2.42
C TRP A 706 -2.44 26.15 -1.73
N LEU A 707 -2.28 25.17 -0.85
CA LEU A 707 -3.29 24.73 0.09
C LEU A 707 -3.36 25.71 1.26
N HIS A 708 -4.54 26.30 1.46
CA HIS A 708 -4.87 27.17 2.58
C HIS A 708 -5.36 26.35 3.77
N SER A 709 -4.56 26.28 4.85
CA SER A 709 -4.91 25.48 6.03
C SER A 709 -6.02 26.11 6.87
N GLY A 710 -6.19 27.43 6.78
CA GLY A 710 -7.05 28.20 7.70
C GLY A 710 -6.56 28.21 9.15
N ASP A 711 -5.34 27.74 9.43
CA ASP A 711 -4.67 27.91 10.71
C ASP A 711 -3.74 29.13 10.68
N ILE A 712 -3.62 29.80 11.83
CA ILE A 712 -2.70 30.93 11.99
C ILE A 712 -1.38 30.40 12.52
N ALA A 713 -0.30 30.82 11.87
CA ALA A 713 1.05 30.45 12.24
C ALA A 713 2.01 31.62 12.07
N CYS A 714 3.20 31.44 12.65
CA CYS A 714 4.33 32.34 12.56
C CYS A 714 5.57 31.51 12.19
N ARG A 715 6.41 32.04 11.31
CA ARG A 715 7.72 31.46 10.99
C ARG A 715 8.79 32.20 11.78
N ARG A 716 9.62 31.48 12.54
CA ARG A 716 10.80 32.03 13.22
C ARG A 716 11.92 32.33 12.21
N PRO A 717 12.85 33.24 12.53
CA PRO A 717 14.02 33.54 11.68
C PRO A 717 14.95 32.35 11.38
N ASP A 718 14.88 31.28 12.17
CA ASP A 718 15.62 30.04 11.98
C ASP A 718 14.86 28.99 11.13
N GLY A 719 13.65 29.33 10.65
CA GLY A 719 12.85 28.49 9.76
C GLY A 719 11.87 27.54 10.46
N TYR A 720 11.80 27.54 11.79
CA TYR A 720 10.79 26.78 12.52
C TYR A 720 9.41 27.46 12.49
N TYR A 721 8.36 26.67 12.49
CA TYR A 721 6.98 27.15 12.49
C TYR A 721 6.34 27.00 13.86
N LEU A 722 5.53 27.98 14.25
CA LEU A 722 4.64 27.92 15.41
C LEU A 722 3.20 28.08 14.95
N ILE A 723 2.33 27.22 15.43
CA ILE A 723 0.89 27.40 15.24
C ILE A 723 0.40 28.29 16.37
N THR A 724 -0.24 29.41 16.06
CA THR A 724 -0.69 30.41 17.04
C THR A 724 -2.21 30.53 17.12
N GLY A 725 -2.95 29.88 16.22
CA GLY A 725 -4.41 29.79 16.33
C GLY A 725 -5.10 29.21 15.10
N ARG A 726 -6.41 29.46 14.99
CA ARG A 726 -7.22 29.15 13.80
C ARG A 726 -7.90 30.41 13.30
N LEU A 727 -7.90 30.63 11.99
CA LEU A 727 -8.51 31.82 11.37
C LEU A 727 -10.00 31.93 11.74
N LYS A 728 -10.72 30.79 11.79
CA LYS A 728 -12.15 30.73 12.16
C LYS A 728 -12.45 30.85 13.65
N ASP A 729 -11.44 30.70 14.50
CA ASP A 729 -11.56 30.90 15.95
C ASP A 729 -11.06 32.27 16.39
N MET A 730 -10.42 33.04 15.49
CA MET A 730 -10.06 34.44 15.73
C MET A 730 -11.30 35.24 16.11
N ILE A 731 -11.23 35.92 17.25
CA ILE A 731 -12.31 36.75 17.77
C ILE A 731 -12.08 38.16 17.24
N ILE A 732 -13.02 38.68 16.47
CA ILE A 732 -12.96 40.05 15.97
C ILE A 732 -13.77 40.95 16.90
N ARG A 733 -13.08 41.59 17.84
CA ARG A 733 -13.69 42.45 18.85
C ARG A 733 -13.43 43.91 18.52
N GLY A 734 -14.43 44.60 17.97
CA GLY A 734 -14.35 46.05 17.73
C GLY A 734 -13.27 46.48 16.74
N GLY A 735 -12.85 45.58 15.84
CA GLY A 735 -11.76 45.78 14.89
C GLY A 735 -10.39 45.25 15.36
N GLU A 736 -10.30 44.70 16.57
CA GLU A 736 -9.10 44.01 17.04
C GLU A 736 -9.20 42.50 16.80
N ASN A 737 -8.15 41.91 16.24
CA ASN A 737 -8.01 40.47 16.07
C ASN A 737 -7.44 39.87 17.36
N ILE A 738 -8.28 39.11 18.06
CA ILE A 738 -7.92 38.48 19.33
C ILE A 738 -7.82 36.98 19.10
N TYR A 739 -6.66 36.42 19.40
CA TYR A 739 -6.36 35.01 19.21
C TYR A 739 -6.66 34.25 20.51
N PRO A 740 -7.69 33.37 20.55
CA PRO A 740 -8.08 32.67 21.77
C PRO A 740 -6.93 31.91 22.43
N ARG A 741 -6.04 31.33 21.62
CA ARG A 741 -4.93 30.50 22.07
C ARG A 741 -3.98 31.23 23.02
N GLU A 742 -3.67 32.49 22.73
CA GLU A 742 -2.79 33.30 23.60
C GLU A 742 -3.38 33.44 25.01
N ILE A 743 -4.70 33.59 25.09
CA ILE A 743 -5.43 33.71 26.36
C ILE A 743 -5.55 32.34 27.04
N GLU A 744 -5.79 31.27 26.27
CA GLU A 744 -5.81 29.90 26.77
C GLU A 744 -4.49 29.51 27.41
N GLU A 745 -3.37 29.69 26.69
CA GLU A 745 -2.02 29.36 27.17
C GLU A 745 -1.69 30.11 28.45
N PHE A 746 -2.02 31.42 28.52
CA PHE A 746 -1.84 32.19 29.74
C PHE A 746 -2.70 31.66 30.90
N ILE A 747 -4.00 31.46 30.70
CA ILE A 747 -4.89 30.95 31.76
C ILE A 747 -4.45 29.56 32.24
N PHE A 748 -3.94 28.73 31.33
CA PHE A 748 -3.45 27.38 31.64
C PHE A 748 -2.26 27.39 32.60
N THR A 749 -1.50 28.48 32.69
CA THR A 749 -0.39 28.63 33.66
C THR A 749 -0.85 28.74 35.12
N HIS A 750 -2.14 28.96 35.38
CA HIS A 750 -2.67 29.04 36.74
C HIS A 750 -2.79 27.65 37.38
N ASP A 751 -2.25 27.47 38.59
CA ASP A 751 -2.18 26.17 39.29
C ASP A 751 -3.52 25.44 39.44
N TYR A 752 -4.64 26.18 39.47
CA TYR A 752 -5.98 25.61 39.67
C TYR A 752 -6.63 25.12 38.38
N VAL A 753 -6.12 25.52 37.21
CA VAL A 753 -6.71 25.20 35.91
C VAL A 753 -6.28 23.80 35.48
N GLN A 754 -7.27 22.99 35.13
CA GLN A 754 -7.07 21.68 34.51
C GLN A 754 -7.10 21.79 32.98
N ASP A 755 -8.05 22.55 32.45
CA ASP A 755 -8.19 22.80 31.00
C ASP A 755 -8.93 24.12 30.76
N VAL A 756 -8.74 24.77 29.60
CA VAL A 756 -9.41 26.02 29.25
C VAL A 756 -9.66 26.12 27.75
N GLN A 757 -10.80 26.68 27.38
CA GLN A 757 -11.14 27.02 26.00
C GLN A 757 -11.70 28.43 25.94
N VAL A 758 -11.14 29.24 25.04
CA VAL A 758 -11.57 30.61 24.78
C VAL A 758 -12.30 30.66 23.43
N ILE A 759 -13.44 31.35 23.44
CA ILE A 759 -14.35 31.49 22.30
C ILE A 759 -14.85 32.93 22.19
N GLY A 760 -15.20 33.34 20.97
CA GLY A 760 -15.94 34.59 20.73
C GLY A 760 -17.44 34.36 20.90
N VAL A 761 -18.11 35.18 21.71
CA VAL A 761 -19.57 35.21 21.81
C VAL A 761 -20.11 36.51 21.20
N PRO A 762 -21.33 36.51 20.63
CA PRO A 762 -21.88 37.71 20.00
C PRO A 762 -22.00 38.89 20.97
N ASP A 763 -21.60 40.08 20.55
CA ASP A 763 -21.76 41.33 21.30
C ASP A 763 -22.33 42.45 20.42
N LYS A 764 -23.30 43.20 20.95
CA LYS A 764 -24.02 44.24 20.20
C LYS A 764 -23.14 45.43 19.81
N ARG A 765 -22.05 45.69 20.53
CA ARG A 765 -21.18 46.86 20.33
C ARG A 765 -19.92 46.48 19.57
N TYR A 766 -19.31 45.35 19.90
CA TYR A 766 -18.01 44.95 19.37
C TYR A 766 -18.09 43.87 18.29
N GLY A 767 -19.29 43.36 17.96
CA GLY A 767 -19.47 42.23 17.06
C GLY A 767 -19.30 40.93 17.82
N GLU A 768 -18.10 40.68 18.32
CA GLU A 768 -17.79 39.59 19.24
C GLU A 768 -17.17 40.10 20.55
N GLU A 769 -17.22 39.26 21.57
CA GLU A 769 -16.61 39.49 22.87
C GLU A 769 -16.03 38.18 23.41
N ILE A 770 -14.99 38.27 24.23
CA ILE A 770 -14.20 37.11 24.66
C ILE A 770 -14.92 36.40 25.81
N MET A 771 -15.03 35.08 25.71
CA MET A 771 -15.47 34.18 26.78
C MET A 771 -14.45 33.06 27.03
N ALA A 772 -14.06 32.87 28.29
CA ALA A 772 -13.23 31.74 28.73
C ALA A 772 -14.08 30.68 29.45
N CYS A 773 -13.97 29.43 29.02
CA CYS A 773 -14.59 28.26 29.65
C CYS A 773 -13.49 27.45 30.31
N VAL A 774 -13.51 27.32 31.63
CA VAL A 774 -12.40 26.80 32.44
C VAL A 774 -12.85 25.54 33.18
N ILE A 775 -12.06 24.47 33.09
CA ILE A 775 -12.17 23.30 33.96
C ILE A 775 -11.13 23.46 35.06
N LEU A 776 -11.56 23.41 36.32
CA LEU A 776 -10.66 23.44 37.47
C LEU A 776 -10.24 22.03 37.87
N LYS A 777 -9.03 21.91 38.44
CA LYS A 777 -8.58 20.64 39.04
C LYS A 777 -9.50 20.25 40.19
N GLU A 778 -9.65 18.94 40.40
CA GLU A 778 -10.49 18.39 41.47
C GLU A 778 -10.17 19.00 42.85
N GLY A 779 -11.21 19.42 43.57
CA GLY A 779 -11.07 20.04 44.90
C GLY A 779 -10.58 21.50 44.90
N LYS A 780 -10.37 22.13 43.73
CA LYS A 780 -10.08 23.56 43.60
C LYS A 780 -11.35 24.36 43.32
N SER A 781 -11.39 25.60 43.80
CA SER A 781 -12.45 26.56 43.50
C SER A 781 -11.85 27.93 43.25
N MET A 782 -12.51 28.70 42.40
CA MET A 782 -12.13 30.07 42.05
C MET A 782 -13.38 30.81 41.54
N THR A 783 -13.43 32.11 41.77
CA THR A 783 -14.49 32.99 41.27
C THR A 783 -14.11 33.60 39.91
N GLU A 784 -15.11 34.06 39.17
CA GLU A 784 -14.89 34.76 37.89
C GLU A 784 -14.03 36.02 38.06
N GLU A 785 -14.24 36.79 39.14
CA GLU A 785 -13.44 38.00 39.40
C GLU A 785 -11.99 37.68 39.77
N GLU A 786 -11.73 36.63 40.55
CA GLU A 786 -10.35 36.19 40.84
C GLU A 786 -9.60 35.80 39.56
N MET A 787 -10.27 35.08 38.65
CA MET A 787 -9.67 34.75 37.35
C MET A 787 -9.47 35.98 36.47
N LYS A 788 -10.44 36.92 36.42
CA LYS A 788 -10.28 38.17 35.66
C LYS A 788 -9.14 39.01 36.19
N ASP A 789 -8.98 39.12 37.52
CA ASP A 789 -7.89 39.86 38.14
C ASP A 789 -6.52 39.21 37.87
N TYR A 790 -6.46 37.88 37.87
CA TYR A 790 -5.27 37.14 37.46
C TYR A 790 -4.87 37.45 36.00
N ILE A 791 -5.83 37.40 35.06
CA ILE A 791 -5.56 37.71 33.64
C ILE A 791 -5.18 39.18 33.47
N LYS A 792 -5.91 40.09 34.11
CA LYS A 792 -5.72 41.54 33.97
C LYS A 792 -4.40 42.04 34.57
N SER A 793 -3.82 41.32 35.52
CA SER A 793 -2.50 41.66 36.09
C SER A 793 -1.33 41.26 35.19
N HIS A 794 -1.55 40.44 34.16
CA HIS A 794 -0.48 39.88 33.32
C HIS A 794 -0.73 40.02 31.80
N MET A 795 -1.95 40.34 31.36
CA MET A 795 -2.30 40.53 29.95
C MET A 795 -2.89 41.92 29.67
N ALA A 796 -2.82 42.34 28.40
CA ALA A 796 -3.41 43.59 27.95
C ALA A 796 -4.94 43.62 28.17
N ARG A 797 -5.48 44.78 28.55
CA ARG A 797 -6.90 44.93 28.95
C ARG A 797 -7.90 44.46 27.90
N HIS A 798 -7.59 44.59 26.61
CA HIS A 798 -8.47 44.14 25.54
C HIS A 798 -8.53 42.61 25.39
N LYS A 799 -7.55 41.87 25.94
CA LYS A 799 -7.48 40.40 25.94
C LYS A 799 -8.14 39.75 27.16
N VAL A 800 -8.54 40.54 28.17
CA VAL A 800 -9.22 40.02 29.36
C VAL A 800 -10.63 39.56 28.98
N PRO A 801 -10.99 38.27 29.19
CA PRO A 801 -12.33 37.77 28.92
C PRO A 801 -13.40 38.55 29.67
N ARG A 802 -14.46 38.95 28.95
CA ARG A 802 -15.61 39.60 29.60
C ARG A 802 -16.42 38.59 30.41
N TYR A 803 -16.51 37.36 29.91
CA TYR A 803 -17.24 36.26 30.52
C TYR A 803 -16.25 35.15 30.89
N ILE A 804 -16.36 34.62 32.11
CA ILE A 804 -15.65 33.43 32.53
C ILE A 804 -16.66 32.44 33.11
N GLU A 805 -16.65 31.21 32.61
CA GLU A 805 -17.50 30.14 33.11
C GLU A 805 -16.63 28.95 33.55
N PHE A 806 -16.94 28.39 34.71
CA PHE A 806 -16.36 27.13 35.17
C PHE A 806 -17.26 25.96 34.75
N VAL A 807 -16.71 25.01 34.01
CA VAL A 807 -17.44 23.85 33.45
C VAL A 807 -16.82 22.53 33.89
N GLU A 808 -17.59 21.44 33.82
CA GLU A 808 -17.10 20.10 34.17
C GLU A 808 -16.40 19.40 32.99
N ASP A 809 -16.84 19.64 31.74
CA ASP A 809 -16.23 19.10 30.52
C ASP A 809 -16.52 19.99 29.30
N PHE A 810 -15.76 19.79 28.22
CA PHE A 810 -15.99 20.43 26.93
C PHE A 810 -16.71 19.51 25.94
N PRO A 811 -17.59 20.04 25.07
CA PRO A 811 -18.16 19.25 23.99
C PRO A 811 -17.05 18.83 23.02
N LYS A 812 -16.90 17.52 22.80
CA LYS A 812 -15.87 16.93 21.92
C LYS A 812 -16.52 16.13 20.78
N ASN A 813 -15.81 16.01 19.66
CA ASN A 813 -16.16 15.06 18.61
C ASN A 813 -15.60 13.67 18.91
N ALA A 814 -15.89 12.72 18.03
CA ALA A 814 -15.42 11.33 18.11
C ALA A 814 -13.90 11.15 18.18
N ALA A 815 -13.11 12.06 17.61
CA ALA A 815 -11.65 12.02 17.65
C ALA A 815 -11.06 12.69 18.91
N GLY A 816 -11.92 13.10 19.86
CA GLY A 816 -11.53 13.84 21.06
C GLY A 816 -11.30 15.33 20.83
N LYS A 817 -11.60 15.86 19.64
CA LYS A 817 -11.41 17.28 19.30
C LYS A 817 -12.56 18.13 19.82
N ILE A 818 -12.25 19.23 20.49
CA ILE A 818 -13.22 20.16 21.08
C ILE A 818 -14.05 20.87 20.00
N LEU A 819 -15.34 21.00 20.23
CA LEU A 819 -16.33 21.61 19.34
C LEU A 819 -16.66 23.04 19.78
N LYS A 820 -15.73 23.99 19.53
CA LYS A 820 -15.89 25.41 19.92
C LYS A 820 -17.16 26.07 19.38
N TYR A 821 -17.64 25.71 18.18
CA TYR A 821 -18.90 26.26 17.64
C TYR A 821 -20.10 25.93 18.54
N LYS A 822 -20.14 24.70 19.09
CA LYS A 822 -21.21 24.26 19.99
C LYS A 822 -21.13 25.01 21.32
N MET A 823 -19.93 25.23 21.84
CA MET A 823 -19.72 26.08 23.01
C MET A 823 -20.23 27.50 22.76
N ARG A 824 -19.92 28.11 21.60
CA ARG A 824 -20.43 29.44 21.24
C ARG A 824 -21.95 29.48 21.21
N GLU A 825 -22.60 28.49 20.58
CA GLU A 825 -24.06 28.43 20.53
C GLU A 825 -24.69 28.28 21.93
N ASP A 826 -24.17 27.36 22.73
CA ASP A 826 -24.70 27.04 24.06
C ASP A 826 -24.54 28.25 25.01
N PHE A 827 -23.38 28.90 24.99
CA PHE A 827 -23.14 30.07 25.82
C PHE A 827 -23.80 31.34 25.29
N ALA A 828 -23.92 31.53 23.98
CA ALA A 828 -24.71 32.63 23.44
C ALA A 828 -26.19 32.51 23.82
N LYS A 829 -26.74 31.29 23.88
CA LYS A 829 -28.08 31.03 24.44
C LYS A 829 -28.12 31.34 25.93
N LYS A 830 -27.19 30.76 26.71
CA LYS A 830 -27.15 30.90 28.17
C LYS A 830 -27.04 32.36 28.63
N LEU A 831 -26.24 33.16 27.93
CA LEU A 831 -26.00 34.58 28.23
C LEU A 831 -27.06 35.52 27.62
N GLY A 832 -28.06 35.00 26.89
CA GLY A 832 -29.10 35.80 26.24
C GLY A 832 -28.56 36.71 25.13
N LEU A 833 -27.52 36.26 24.42
CA LEU A 833 -26.82 37.00 23.37
C LEU A 833 -27.38 36.71 21.97
N LEU A 834 -28.15 35.63 21.81
CA LEU A 834 -28.88 35.34 20.58
C LEU A 834 -30.19 36.14 20.53
N LYS A 835 -30.48 36.75 19.38
CA LYS A 835 -31.74 37.45 19.11
C LYS A 835 -32.88 36.49 18.82
#